data_AF-A0A7J6UBM7-F1
#
_entry.id   AF-A0A7J6UBM7-F1
#
_cell.length_a   1.000
_cell.length_b   1.000
_cell.length_c   1.000
_cell.angle_alpha   90.00
_cell.angle_beta   90.00
_cell.angle_gamma   90.00
#
_symmetry.space_group_name_H-M   'P 1'
#
loop_
_entity.id
_entity.type
_entity.pdbx_description
1 polymer ?
#
loop_
_entity_poly.entity_id
_entity_poly.type
_entity_poly.pdbx_seq_one_letter_code
_entity_poly.pdbx_strand_id
1 'polypeptide(L)'
;RQMLLLEEALHTIQSNFNTEVLELRAQRRRLRVQFIEDLTKLKDISSSILNREEDAALGHALESMFLNQCRLAGVPQQPSDGSYTAVLETIIEALRKDLPEEYPDGRYNLVTEGRASTLLPEPPREQVSDLILGGLPSAAVNRNQARSLLWDRSESGRVREQLVSAQKDIFLRVKCAVDAFNKRVAALSNDKSKLHADLKMAQTSLITLYEELVLLSNLEEADATLYAKLDKSVDDMTVVMKSIEECQKSLLDKRTEIDAWQVEESRLQSEFSNIINDNPGADQFSSALMKIYRRKVKRPKKKEGGGDDDDDESFDTDLDSDSDVDSNAEEIEEPEEDVCPPGCDQAVFKTVIGLRDKRLDMEEALTEIQKAVDEIKKTHTRLLQKEKALDKEQMQAEEKIQHFQTEKQQKLNLLHTVLLLRFSQMKCLSVVGGDGEEFPGVGQCALLPGQTLRLPETLDGGQVVFTKTALQRLRQRITDLHGEKASVRREYRELKRVYGVRAQENKKIGENLKELERKLEEIQQLKFGQLVDIDDLEKSGISREQEELENRLRDTEVQMHKRLAEWEAKMKEETQVHVELTRSNTEVMEDIAKLGQCRVILDAELDGRIARVALDEGPTSDGKEIEYERMQDLLNMQRKEIATLQAEIELFRRKGGHIYTTVTSMEARDYALTGKRTNGLG
;
A
#
# COMPACT_ATOMS: atom_id res chain seq x y z
N ARG A 1 22.08 -28.17 2.53
CA ARG A 1 22.50 -27.68 1.19
C ARG A 1 23.39 -26.44 1.26
N GLN A 2 22.96 -25.36 1.93
CA GLN A 2 23.75 -24.12 2.03
C GLN A 2 25.13 -24.34 2.69
N MET A 3 25.19 -25.15 3.76
CA MET A 3 26.46 -25.52 4.41
C MET A 3 27.45 -26.19 3.44
N LEU A 4 27.01 -27.22 2.69
CA LEU A 4 27.85 -27.94 1.73
C LEU A 4 28.40 -27.01 0.63
N LEU A 5 27.57 -26.10 0.12
CA LEU A 5 28.00 -25.12 -0.88
C LEU A 5 29.06 -24.16 -0.31
N LEU A 6 28.92 -23.77 0.96
CA LEU A 6 29.88 -22.90 1.63
C LEU A 6 31.22 -23.61 1.87
N GLU A 7 31.19 -24.88 2.26
CA GLU A 7 32.39 -25.71 2.44
C GLU A 7 33.13 -25.94 1.11
N GLU A 8 32.40 -26.22 0.03
CA GLU A 8 32.97 -26.38 -1.32
C GLU A 8 33.61 -25.07 -1.81
N ALA A 9 32.94 -23.93 -1.59
CA ALA A 9 33.49 -22.62 -1.91
C ALA A 9 34.76 -22.32 -1.10
N LEU A 10 34.74 -22.60 0.22
CA LEU A 10 35.91 -22.44 1.10
C LEU A 10 37.11 -23.25 0.60
N HIS A 11 36.91 -24.52 0.26
CA HIS A 11 37.96 -25.39 -0.24
C HIS A 11 38.50 -24.92 -1.60
N THR A 12 37.61 -24.49 -2.51
CA THR A 12 37.99 -23.96 -3.83
C THR A 12 38.86 -22.72 -3.70
N ILE A 13 38.47 -21.80 -2.82
CA ILE A 13 39.20 -20.56 -2.57
C ILE A 13 40.59 -20.84 -1.96
N GLN A 14 40.68 -21.75 -1.00
CA GLN A 14 41.97 -22.20 -0.45
C GLN A 14 42.87 -22.83 -1.52
N SER A 15 42.30 -23.69 -2.37
CA SER A 15 43.03 -24.36 -3.44
C SER A 15 43.61 -23.35 -4.43
N ASN A 16 42.82 -22.35 -4.85
CA ASN A 16 43.27 -21.31 -5.79
C ASN A 16 44.41 -20.46 -5.21
N PHE A 17 44.29 -20.04 -3.95
CA PHE A 17 45.36 -19.30 -3.29
C PHE A 17 46.66 -20.14 -3.18
N ASN A 18 46.53 -21.43 -2.89
CA ASN A 18 47.67 -22.34 -2.82
C ASN A 18 48.36 -22.49 -4.18
N THR A 19 47.59 -22.53 -5.28
CA THR A 19 48.17 -22.56 -6.63
C THR A 19 48.97 -21.29 -6.95
N GLU A 20 48.47 -20.11 -6.58
CA GLU A 20 49.19 -18.83 -6.79
C GLU A 20 50.50 -18.76 -5.98
N VAL A 21 50.51 -19.27 -4.75
CA VAL A 21 51.72 -19.37 -3.92
C VAL A 21 52.74 -20.30 -4.58
N LEU A 22 52.30 -21.45 -5.13
CA LEU A 22 53.18 -22.37 -5.85
C LEU A 22 53.75 -21.76 -7.13
N GLU A 23 52.96 -20.98 -7.87
CA GLU A 23 53.43 -20.24 -9.05
C GLU A 23 54.50 -19.20 -8.70
N LEU A 24 54.33 -18.45 -7.60
CA LEU A 24 55.34 -17.49 -7.14
C LEU A 24 56.62 -18.17 -6.67
N ARG A 25 56.53 -19.35 -6.05
CA ARG A 25 57.71 -20.17 -5.74
C ARG A 25 58.43 -20.61 -7.02
N ALA A 26 57.70 -21.07 -8.03
CA ALA A 26 58.27 -21.43 -9.32
C ALA A 26 58.92 -20.20 -10.01
N GLN A 27 58.29 -19.04 -9.93
CA GLN A 27 58.84 -17.78 -10.44
C GLN A 27 60.12 -17.37 -9.70
N ARG A 28 60.17 -17.48 -8.36
CA ARG A 28 61.38 -17.23 -7.56
C ARG A 28 62.54 -18.11 -8.01
N ARG A 29 62.29 -19.41 -8.27
CA ARG A 29 63.31 -20.34 -8.80
C ARG A 29 63.80 -19.91 -10.18
N ARG A 30 62.91 -19.51 -11.10
CA ARG A 30 63.28 -19.02 -12.43
C ARG A 30 64.11 -17.72 -12.36
N LEU A 31 63.68 -16.76 -11.54
CA LEU A 31 64.41 -15.50 -11.34
C LEU A 31 65.79 -15.73 -10.71
N ARG A 32 65.91 -16.68 -9.78
CA ARG A 32 67.20 -17.08 -9.19
C ARG A 32 68.18 -17.56 -10.26
N VAL A 33 67.75 -18.43 -11.17
CA VAL A 33 68.58 -18.90 -12.30
C VAL A 33 68.96 -17.75 -13.22
N GLN A 34 68.00 -16.88 -13.58
CA GLN A 34 68.25 -15.71 -14.42
C GLN A 34 69.23 -14.71 -13.77
N PHE A 35 69.13 -14.48 -12.45
CA PHE A 35 70.06 -13.61 -11.73
C PHE A 35 71.46 -14.21 -11.66
N ILE A 36 71.59 -15.54 -11.52
CA ILE A 36 72.92 -16.18 -11.61
C ILE A 36 73.52 -15.92 -12.99
N GLU A 37 72.78 -16.11 -14.08
CA GLU A 37 73.25 -15.84 -15.44
C GLU A 37 73.61 -14.36 -15.65
N ASP A 38 72.75 -13.44 -15.24
CA ASP A 38 72.95 -12.01 -15.42
C ASP A 38 74.10 -11.47 -14.56
N LEU A 39 74.27 -11.96 -13.32
CA LEU A 39 75.41 -11.62 -12.47
C LEU A 39 76.73 -12.24 -12.96
N THR A 40 76.71 -13.43 -13.57
CA THR A 40 77.90 -13.99 -14.24
C THR A 40 78.32 -13.16 -15.44
N LYS A 41 77.37 -12.76 -16.31
CA LYS A 41 77.64 -11.84 -17.43
C LYS A 41 78.17 -10.49 -16.94
N LEU A 42 77.62 -9.98 -15.83
CA LEU A 42 78.09 -8.76 -15.18
C LEU A 42 79.54 -8.89 -14.70
N LYS A 43 79.88 -10.02 -14.06
CA LYS A 43 81.26 -10.34 -13.64
C LYS A 43 82.21 -10.42 -14.85
N ASP A 44 81.80 -11.05 -15.94
CA ASP A 44 82.61 -11.17 -17.17
C ASP A 44 82.84 -9.82 -17.84
N ILE A 45 81.80 -8.97 -17.91
CA ILE A 45 81.89 -7.59 -18.43
C ILE A 45 82.81 -6.74 -17.54
N SER A 46 82.68 -6.83 -16.22
CA SER A 46 83.49 -6.04 -15.29
C SER A 46 84.95 -6.49 -15.25
N SER A 47 85.23 -7.79 -15.38
CA SER A 47 86.61 -8.29 -15.54
C SER A 47 87.24 -7.85 -16.87
N SER A 48 86.44 -7.79 -17.95
CA SER A 48 86.89 -7.29 -19.26
C SER A 48 87.19 -5.78 -19.25
N ILE A 49 86.54 -5.01 -18.38
CA ILE A 49 86.82 -3.59 -18.17
C ILE A 49 88.08 -3.40 -17.30
N LEU A 50 88.29 -4.22 -16.27
CA LEU A 50 89.45 -4.13 -15.36
C LEU A 50 90.77 -4.55 -16.03
N ASN A 51 90.74 -5.52 -16.96
CA ASN A 51 91.94 -6.07 -17.61
C ASN A 51 92.52 -5.17 -18.72
N ARG A 52 91.91 -4.03 -19.04
CA ARG A 52 92.48 -3.02 -19.96
C ARG A 52 93.29 -2.01 -19.14
N GLU A 53 94.62 -2.18 -19.14
CA GLU A 53 95.59 -1.52 -18.25
C GLU A 53 95.58 0.03 -18.26
N GLU A 54 94.95 0.70 -19.24
CA GLU A 54 94.84 2.17 -19.28
C GLU A 54 93.71 2.75 -18.40
N ASP A 55 92.76 1.93 -17.92
CA ASP A 55 91.50 2.41 -17.32
C ASP A 55 91.23 1.91 -15.89
N ALA A 56 92.23 1.35 -15.21
CA ALA A 56 92.15 0.88 -13.81
C ALA A 56 91.58 1.95 -12.85
N ALA A 57 91.89 3.23 -13.08
CA ALA A 57 91.40 4.34 -12.27
C ALA A 57 89.86 4.53 -12.33
N LEU A 58 89.24 4.24 -13.48
CA LEU A 58 87.79 4.37 -13.69
C LEU A 58 87.06 3.08 -13.30
N GLY A 59 87.70 1.92 -13.50
CA GLY A 59 87.29 0.63 -12.92
C GLY A 59 87.18 0.72 -11.39
N HIS A 60 88.21 1.28 -10.74
CA HIS A 60 88.21 1.54 -9.30
C HIS A 60 87.18 2.62 -8.87
N ALA A 61 86.86 3.60 -9.72
CA ALA A 61 85.82 4.60 -9.42
C ALA A 61 84.39 4.00 -9.46
N LEU A 62 84.10 3.13 -10.42
CA LEU A 62 82.84 2.37 -10.49
C LEU A 62 82.74 1.31 -9.38
N GLU A 63 83.86 0.63 -9.08
CA GLU A 63 84.01 -0.33 -8.00
C GLU A 63 83.81 0.35 -6.63
N SER A 64 84.38 1.53 -6.40
CA SER A 64 84.17 2.32 -5.16
C SER A 64 82.77 2.90 -5.04
N MET A 65 82.13 3.32 -6.14
CA MET A 65 80.73 3.75 -6.13
C MET A 65 79.78 2.59 -5.80
N PHE A 66 80.01 1.41 -6.37
CA PHE A 66 79.19 0.23 -6.10
C PHE A 66 79.45 -0.35 -4.71
N LEU A 67 80.70 -0.43 -4.24
CA LEU A 67 81.01 -0.82 -2.87
C LEU A 67 80.43 0.17 -1.86
N ASN A 68 80.43 1.48 -2.14
CA ASN A 68 79.74 2.47 -1.29
C ASN A 68 78.22 2.29 -1.31
N GLN A 69 77.60 1.96 -2.46
CA GLN A 69 76.18 1.63 -2.55
C GLN A 69 75.83 0.34 -1.79
N CYS A 70 76.70 -0.69 -1.83
CA CYS A 70 76.52 -1.93 -1.06
C CYS A 70 76.71 -1.70 0.45
N ARG A 71 77.60 -0.79 0.84
CA ARG A 71 77.86 -0.40 2.24
C ARG A 71 76.70 0.38 2.85
N LEU A 72 76.05 1.23 2.06
CA LEU A 72 74.83 1.95 2.46
C LEU A 72 73.61 1.01 2.56
N ALA A 73 73.52 -0.02 1.72
CA ALA A 73 72.43 -1.02 1.73
C ALA A 73 72.54 -2.10 2.85
N GLY A 74 73.47 -1.96 3.80
CA GLY A 74 73.56 -2.83 4.98
C GLY A 74 74.00 -4.28 4.71
N VAL A 75 74.68 -4.55 3.60
CA VAL A 75 75.21 -5.90 3.31
C VAL A 75 76.35 -6.23 4.31
N PRO A 76 76.27 -7.34 5.07
CA PRO A 76 77.31 -7.68 6.04
C PRO A 76 78.66 -7.93 5.35
N GLN A 77 79.66 -7.18 5.78
CA GLN A 77 81.04 -7.27 5.29
C GLN A 77 81.67 -8.60 5.68
N GLN A 78 81.94 -9.48 4.72
CA GLN A 78 83.16 -10.31 4.60
C GLN A 78 83.30 -10.70 3.10
N PRO A 79 84.28 -10.17 2.36
CA PRO A 79 85.62 -10.78 2.37
C PRO A 79 86.79 -9.77 2.34
N SER A 80 87.99 -10.30 2.61
CA SER A 80 89.25 -9.62 2.92
C SER A 80 90.02 -9.02 1.74
N ASP A 81 89.49 -8.99 0.52
CA ASP A 81 90.09 -8.30 -0.61
C ASP A 81 89.01 -7.56 -1.41
N GLY A 82 89.07 -6.24 -1.40
CA GLY A 82 88.01 -5.33 -1.84
C GLY A 82 87.81 -5.22 -3.36
N SER A 83 87.73 -6.33 -4.09
CA SER A 83 87.37 -6.31 -5.52
C SER A 83 85.87 -6.56 -5.75
N TYR A 84 85.27 -5.73 -6.60
CA TYR A 84 83.89 -5.82 -7.13
C TYR A 84 83.54 -7.22 -7.63
N THR A 85 84.50 -7.89 -8.28
CA THR A 85 84.33 -9.23 -8.84
C THR A 85 84.21 -10.31 -7.76
N ALA A 86 84.91 -10.14 -6.63
CA ALA A 86 84.80 -11.04 -5.47
C ALA A 86 83.44 -10.91 -4.79
N VAL A 87 82.92 -9.68 -4.64
CA VAL A 87 81.57 -9.45 -4.06
C VAL A 87 80.48 -10.07 -4.93
N LEU A 88 80.56 -9.93 -6.26
CA LEU A 88 79.63 -10.59 -7.17
C LEU A 88 79.72 -12.13 -7.09
N GLU A 89 80.93 -12.67 -6.93
CA GLU A 89 81.15 -14.11 -6.76
C GLU A 89 80.56 -14.63 -5.45
N THR A 90 80.69 -13.89 -4.33
CA THR A 90 80.04 -14.23 -3.07
C THR A 90 78.51 -14.22 -3.19
N ILE A 91 77.93 -13.26 -3.93
CA ILE A 91 76.48 -13.18 -4.18
C ILE A 91 76.03 -14.34 -5.07
N ILE A 92 76.79 -14.68 -6.12
CA ILE A 92 76.50 -15.82 -7.00
C ILE A 92 76.58 -17.13 -6.21
N GLU A 93 77.57 -17.30 -5.34
CA GLU A 93 77.69 -18.48 -4.46
C GLU A 93 76.54 -18.56 -3.45
N ALA A 94 76.14 -17.43 -2.85
CA ALA A 94 74.98 -17.37 -1.97
C ALA A 94 73.68 -17.72 -2.72
N LEU A 95 73.54 -17.26 -3.96
CA LEU A 95 72.43 -17.63 -4.84
C LEU A 95 72.54 -19.06 -5.36
N ARG A 96 73.69 -19.74 -5.31
CA ARG A 96 73.84 -21.17 -5.66
C ARG A 96 73.65 -22.11 -4.48
N LYS A 97 73.92 -21.67 -3.25
CA LYS A 97 73.63 -22.44 -2.03
C LYS A 97 72.12 -22.63 -1.90
N ASP A 98 71.60 -23.82 -2.16
CA ASP A 98 70.19 -24.10 -1.93
C ASP A 98 69.82 -23.82 -0.48
N LEU A 99 68.78 -23.00 -0.28
CA LEU A 99 68.18 -22.90 1.04
C LEU A 99 67.63 -24.29 1.40
N PRO A 100 67.81 -24.76 2.65
CA PRO A 100 67.36 -26.09 3.08
C PRO A 100 65.90 -26.31 2.70
N GLU A 101 65.58 -27.52 2.21
CA GLU A 101 64.25 -28.04 1.85
C GLU A 101 63.08 -27.22 2.46
N GLU A 102 62.63 -26.19 1.75
CA GLU A 102 61.55 -25.33 2.21
C GLU A 102 60.20 -26.05 2.06
N TYR A 103 59.86 -26.81 3.11
CA TYR A 103 58.53 -27.28 3.53
C TYR A 103 57.83 -28.33 2.64
N PRO A 104 57.08 -29.28 3.24
CA PRO A 104 56.44 -30.36 2.48
C PRO A 104 55.44 -29.79 1.46
N ASP A 105 55.29 -30.48 0.32
CA ASP A 105 54.26 -30.25 -0.73
C ASP A 105 52.81 -30.43 -0.22
N GLY A 106 52.60 -30.47 1.10
CA GLY A 106 51.33 -30.66 1.77
C GLY A 106 50.64 -29.33 2.09
N ARG A 107 49.46 -29.14 1.48
CA ARG A 107 48.34 -28.28 1.89
C ARG A 107 48.66 -27.21 2.94
N TYR A 108 48.58 -25.94 2.54
CA TYR A 108 48.34 -24.85 3.49
C TYR A 108 46.95 -25.03 4.11
N ASN A 109 46.88 -25.65 5.28
CA ASN A 109 45.69 -25.61 6.12
C ASN A 109 45.68 -24.26 6.84
N LEU A 110 44.89 -23.29 6.35
CA LEU A 110 44.72 -21.97 6.94
C LEU A 110 44.01 -21.99 8.33
N VAL A 111 43.77 -23.17 8.90
CA VAL A 111 42.81 -23.38 10.00
C VAL A 111 43.47 -23.61 11.36
N THR A 112 44.71 -24.08 11.40
CA THR A 112 45.41 -24.38 12.66
C THR A 112 46.64 -23.51 12.82
N GLU A 113 46.55 -22.49 13.69
CA GLU A 113 47.47 -22.27 14.82
C GLU A 113 47.30 -20.86 15.42
N GLY A 114 46.92 -20.82 16.69
CA GLY A 114 46.88 -19.63 17.55
C GLY A 114 48.26 -19.15 18.01
N ARG A 115 49.24 -19.08 17.10
CA ARG A 115 50.49 -18.36 17.32
C ARG A 115 50.77 -17.48 16.12
N ALA A 116 50.84 -16.18 16.37
CA ALA A 116 51.39 -15.22 15.44
C ALA A 116 52.87 -15.57 15.18
N SER A 117 53.11 -16.46 14.22
CA SER A 117 54.41 -16.66 13.62
C SER A 117 54.39 -15.97 12.26
N THR A 118 55.02 -14.80 12.22
CA THR A 118 55.49 -14.10 11.02
C THR A 118 56.35 -15.05 10.21
N LEU A 119 55.72 -15.83 9.31
CA LEU A 119 56.38 -16.82 8.44
C LEU A 119 56.13 -16.51 6.96
N LEU A 120 56.14 -15.22 6.62
CA LEU A 120 56.51 -14.75 5.29
C LEU A 120 57.74 -13.87 5.49
N PRO A 121 58.79 -13.99 4.65
CA PRO A 121 59.94 -13.11 4.74
C PRO A 121 59.43 -11.68 4.60
N GLU A 122 59.77 -10.80 5.55
CA GLU A 122 59.52 -9.37 5.38
C GLU A 122 60.18 -8.93 4.06
N PRO A 123 59.53 -8.06 3.27
CA PRO A 123 60.19 -7.47 2.11
C PRO A 123 61.49 -6.80 2.60
N PRO A 124 62.63 -7.01 1.92
CA PRO A 124 63.87 -6.33 2.29
C PRO A 124 63.60 -4.82 2.34
N ARG A 125 63.84 -4.21 3.50
CA ARG A 125 63.57 -2.81 3.77
C ARG A 125 64.24 -1.94 2.69
N GLU A 126 63.43 -1.06 2.10
CA GLU A 126 63.83 -0.08 1.11
C GLU A 126 65.00 0.77 1.59
N GLN A 127 66.08 0.84 0.80
CA GLN A 127 66.98 1.99 0.77
C GLN A 127 67.56 2.17 -0.65
N VAL A 128 66.73 2.47 -1.66
CA VAL A 128 67.25 3.06 -2.91
C VAL A 128 66.25 4.00 -3.55
N SER A 129 66.13 5.19 -2.99
CA SER A 129 65.65 6.37 -3.71
C SER A 129 66.29 7.61 -3.08
N ASP A 130 67.33 8.15 -3.73
CA ASP A 130 67.52 9.60 -3.88
C ASP A 130 68.72 9.92 -4.80
N LEU A 131 68.39 10.62 -5.89
CA LEU A 131 68.99 11.88 -6.38
C LEU A 131 70.53 11.99 -6.61
N ILE A 132 70.93 12.40 -7.84
CA ILE A 132 71.54 13.71 -8.15
C ILE A 132 72.12 13.79 -9.58
N LEU A 133 71.62 14.80 -10.31
CA LEU A 133 72.29 15.56 -11.37
C LEU A 133 73.45 16.39 -10.76
N GLY A 134 74.70 16.21 -11.20
CA GLY A 134 75.82 17.03 -10.72
C GLY A 134 77.04 16.95 -11.63
N GLY A 135 77.55 18.10 -12.04
CA GLY A 135 78.48 18.28 -13.16
C GLY A 135 79.91 17.78 -12.95
N LEU A 136 80.56 17.49 -14.08
CA LEU A 136 81.99 17.22 -14.21
C LEU A 136 82.75 18.54 -14.50
N PRO A 137 83.90 18.81 -13.86
CA PRO A 137 84.79 19.88 -14.27
C PRO A 137 85.71 19.46 -15.44
N SER A 138 85.88 20.43 -16.33
CA SER A 138 86.78 20.46 -17.49
C SER A 138 88.25 20.46 -17.07
N ALA A 139 89.07 19.62 -17.71
CA ALA A 139 90.52 19.80 -17.76
C ALA A 139 91.04 19.38 -19.14
N ALA A 140 91.61 20.37 -19.84
CA ALA A 140 92.26 20.23 -21.13
C ALA A 140 93.65 19.62 -20.99
N VAL A 141 94.01 18.66 -21.85
CA VAL A 141 95.42 18.32 -22.12
C VAL A 141 95.62 18.09 -23.62
N ASN A 142 96.80 18.54 -24.04
CA ASN A 142 97.24 19.00 -25.33
C ASN A 142 97.45 17.88 -26.36
N ARG A 143 97.21 18.24 -27.63
CA ARG A 143 97.48 17.42 -28.82
C ARG A 143 99.00 17.31 -29.02
N ASN A 144 99.51 16.09 -29.22
CA ASN A 144 100.42 15.71 -30.32
C ASN A 144 101.03 14.31 -30.11
N GLN A 145 100.22 13.27 -30.34
CA GLN A 145 100.61 11.93 -30.83
C GLN A 145 99.32 11.18 -31.19
N ALA A 146 98.71 11.55 -32.31
CA ALA A 146 97.24 11.46 -32.45
C ALA A 146 96.76 10.92 -33.81
N ARG A 147 97.50 10.06 -34.50
CA ARG A 147 96.98 9.45 -35.74
C ARG A 147 97.04 7.93 -35.81
N SER A 148 97.96 7.26 -35.12
CA SER A 148 97.94 5.80 -35.00
C SER A 148 97.14 5.31 -33.78
N LEU A 149 97.17 6.07 -32.67
CA LEU A 149 96.39 5.74 -31.46
C LEU A 149 94.90 6.10 -31.58
N LEU A 150 94.50 6.99 -32.49
CA LEU A 150 93.15 7.59 -32.48
C LEU A 150 92.07 6.72 -33.12
N TRP A 151 92.44 5.83 -34.04
CA TRP A 151 91.54 4.81 -34.58
C TRP A 151 91.27 3.72 -33.53
N ASP A 152 92.33 3.24 -32.89
CA ASP A 152 92.25 2.23 -31.82
C ASP A 152 91.53 2.77 -30.57
N ARG A 153 91.70 4.06 -30.23
CA ARG A 153 90.99 4.73 -29.12
C ARG A 153 89.51 5.00 -29.41
N SER A 154 89.13 5.22 -30.68
CA SER A 154 87.74 5.46 -31.07
C SER A 154 86.93 4.15 -31.09
N GLU A 155 87.51 3.07 -31.62
CA GLU A 155 86.91 1.73 -31.54
C GLU A 155 86.91 1.19 -30.11
N SER A 156 87.99 1.36 -29.36
CA SER A 156 88.03 1.01 -27.93
C SER A 156 87.05 1.83 -27.09
N GLY A 157 86.85 3.11 -27.42
CA GLY A 157 85.85 3.98 -26.78
C GLY A 157 84.40 3.56 -27.06
N ARG A 158 84.10 3.12 -28.29
CA ARG A 158 82.77 2.59 -28.65
C ARG A 158 82.48 1.27 -27.96
N VAL A 159 83.45 0.36 -27.92
CA VAL A 159 83.34 -0.91 -27.18
C VAL A 159 83.15 -0.65 -25.68
N ARG A 160 83.84 0.37 -25.12
CA ARG A 160 83.69 0.78 -23.72
C ARG A 160 82.29 1.32 -23.42
N GLU A 161 81.75 2.19 -24.27
CA GLU A 161 80.38 2.70 -24.11
C GLU A 161 79.34 1.58 -24.21
N GLN A 162 79.55 0.61 -25.09
CA GLN A 162 78.70 -0.58 -25.20
C GLN A 162 78.75 -1.46 -23.95
N LEU A 163 79.94 -1.71 -23.37
CA LEU A 163 80.09 -2.51 -22.16
C LEU A 163 79.50 -1.81 -20.92
N VAL A 164 79.66 -0.49 -20.80
CA VAL A 164 79.05 0.31 -19.72
C VAL A 164 77.53 0.40 -19.87
N SER A 165 77.02 0.51 -21.10
CA SER A 165 75.58 0.43 -21.36
C SER A 165 75.04 -0.94 -20.98
N ALA A 166 75.69 -2.02 -21.40
CA ALA A 166 75.30 -3.39 -21.08
C ALA A 166 75.30 -3.65 -19.56
N GLN A 167 76.29 -3.10 -18.83
CA GLN A 167 76.34 -3.16 -17.36
C GLN A 167 75.12 -2.47 -16.72
N LYS A 168 74.78 -1.26 -17.18
CA LYS A 168 73.60 -0.53 -16.70
C LYS A 168 72.30 -1.26 -17.03
N ASP A 169 72.20 -1.83 -18.22
CA ASP A 169 71.02 -2.57 -18.67
C ASP A 169 70.79 -3.84 -17.84
N ILE A 170 71.87 -4.57 -17.51
CA ILE A 170 71.81 -5.74 -16.62
C ILE A 170 71.38 -5.32 -15.21
N PHE A 171 71.97 -4.26 -14.65
CA PHE A 171 71.61 -3.78 -13.32
C PHE A 171 70.15 -3.32 -13.23
N LEU A 172 69.69 -2.55 -14.23
CA LEU A 172 68.30 -2.13 -14.34
C LEU A 172 67.36 -3.32 -14.48
N ARG A 173 67.72 -4.33 -15.28
CA ARG A 173 66.92 -5.56 -15.44
C ARG A 173 66.77 -6.32 -14.12
N VAL A 174 67.87 -6.52 -13.39
CA VAL A 174 67.86 -7.20 -12.08
C VAL A 174 67.02 -6.40 -11.08
N LYS A 175 67.23 -5.08 -10.99
CA LYS A 175 66.45 -4.20 -10.11
C LYS A 175 64.96 -4.25 -10.43
N CYS A 176 64.58 -4.07 -11.70
CA CYS A 176 63.18 -4.13 -12.12
C CYS A 176 62.55 -5.50 -11.85
N ALA A 177 63.28 -6.60 -12.04
CA ALA A 177 62.79 -7.95 -11.76
C ALA A 177 62.59 -8.19 -10.25
N VAL A 178 63.48 -7.70 -9.39
CA VAL A 178 63.34 -7.75 -7.93
C VAL A 178 62.16 -6.89 -7.47
N ASP A 179 62.04 -5.66 -7.96
CA ASP A 179 60.93 -4.77 -7.62
C ASP A 179 59.58 -5.35 -8.06
N ALA A 180 59.52 -5.96 -9.25
CA ALA A 180 58.32 -6.62 -9.74
C ALA A 180 57.94 -7.86 -8.90
N PHE A 181 58.92 -8.65 -8.49
CA PHE A 181 58.70 -9.79 -7.60
C PHE A 181 58.23 -9.35 -6.21
N ASN A 182 58.90 -8.37 -5.61
CA ASN A 182 58.52 -7.81 -4.30
C ASN A 182 57.11 -7.22 -4.33
N LYS A 183 56.73 -6.52 -5.40
CA LYS A 183 55.35 -6.04 -5.60
C LYS A 183 54.34 -7.18 -5.65
N ARG A 184 54.65 -8.29 -6.34
CA ARG A 184 53.78 -9.49 -6.37
C ARG A 184 53.67 -10.16 -5.00
N VAL A 185 54.77 -10.28 -4.26
CA VAL A 185 54.76 -10.83 -2.89
C VAL A 185 53.93 -9.95 -1.95
N ALA A 186 54.09 -8.63 -2.02
CA ALA A 186 53.30 -7.69 -1.23
C ALA A 186 51.80 -7.75 -1.58
N ALA A 187 51.47 -7.85 -2.87
CA ALA A 187 50.08 -8.05 -3.32
C ALA A 187 49.49 -9.34 -2.76
N LEU A 188 50.19 -10.47 -2.90
CA LEU A 188 49.74 -11.77 -2.38
C LEU A 188 49.63 -11.77 -0.85
N SER A 189 50.52 -11.07 -0.14
CA SER A 189 50.43 -10.92 1.32
C SER A 189 49.17 -10.14 1.73
N ASN A 190 48.85 -9.06 1.01
CA ASN A 190 47.62 -8.32 1.23
C ASN A 190 46.40 -9.19 0.94
N ASP A 191 46.42 -9.94 -0.15
CA ASP A 191 45.31 -10.81 -0.52
C ASP A 191 45.16 -11.99 0.45
N LYS A 192 46.26 -12.54 0.99
CA LYS A 192 46.25 -13.52 2.09
C LYS A 192 45.51 -12.99 3.31
N SER A 193 45.77 -11.75 3.71
CA SER A 193 45.12 -11.15 4.89
C SER A 193 43.61 -10.96 4.71
N LYS A 194 43.18 -10.51 3.52
CA LYS A 194 41.76 -10.42 3.16
C LYS A 194 41.12 -11.81 3.14
N LEU A 195 41.78 -12.75 2.46
CA LEU A 195 41.29 -14.11 2.31
C LEU A 195 41.15 -14.80 3.66
N HIS A 196 42.13 -14.63 4.56
CA HIS A 196 42.04 -15.18 5.91
C HIS A 196 40.85 -14.60 6.69
N ALA A 197 40.56 -13.30 6.55
CA ALA A 197 39.38 -12.69 7.17
C ALA A 197 38.09 -13.28 6.59
N ASP A 198 37.98 -13.38 5.27
CA ASP A 198 36.80 -13.94 4.59
C ASP A 198 36.60 -15.43 4.93
N LEU A 199 37.70 -16.19 5.03
CA LEU A 199 37.67 -17.61 5.40
C LEU A 199 37.19 -17.79 6.84
N LYS A 200 37.71 -16.99 7.77
CA LYS A 200 37.23 -16.99 9.16
C LYS A 200 35.78 -16.55 9.26
N MET A 201 35.33 -15.61 8.43
CA MET A 201 33.91 -15.24 8.33
C MET A 201 33.07 -16.44 7.92
N ALA A 202 33.41 -17.09 6.80
CA ALA A 202 32.68 -18.23 6.28
C ALA A 202 32.72 -19.44 7.23
N GLN A 203 33.83 -19.68 7.93
CA GLN A 203 33.90 -20.68 9.00
C GLN A 203 32.94 -20.36 10.14
N THR A 204 32.88 -19.10 10.56
CA THR A 204 31.98 -18.68 11.64
C THR A 204 30.52 -18.76 11.19
N SER A 205 30.21 -18.38 9.95
CA SER A 205 28.88 -18.57 9.36
C SER A 205 28.50 -20.05 9.24
N LEU A 206 29.46 -20.93 8.98
CA LEU A 206 29.21 -22.38 8.98
C LEU A 206 28.85 -22.89 10.37
N ILE A 207 29.51 -22.38 11.41
CA ILE A 207 29.18 -22.70 12.81
C ILE A 207 27.77 -22.20 13.14
N THR A 208 27.41 -20.96 12.80
CA THR A 208 26.06 -20.45 13.06
C THR A 208 25.00 -21.25 12.30
N LEU A 209 25.24 -21.62 11.03
CA LEU A 209 24.34 -22.49 10.27
C LEU A 209 24.19 -23.89 10.89
N TYR A 210 25.26 -24.42 11.50
CA TYR A 210 25.20 -25.69 12.20
C TYR A 210 24.39 -25.58 13.51
N GLU A 211 24.60 -24.52 14.28
CA GLU A 211 23.82 -24.24 15.48
C GLU A 211 22.33 -24.06 15.15
N GLU A 212 22.02 -23.32 14.07
CA GLU A 212 20.67 -23.17 13.52
C GLU A 212 20.08 -24.53 13.15
N LEU A 213 20.82 -25.38 12.44
CA LEU A 213 20.35 -26.70 12.03
C LEU A 213 20.02 -27.60 13.22
N VAL A 214 20.90 -27.64 14.23
CA VAL A 214 20.67 -28.42 15.46
C VAL A 214 19.44 -27.91 16.19
N LEU A 215 19.28 -26.59 16.31
CA LEU A 215 18.12 -25.98 16.95
C LEU A 215 16.83 -26.29 16.20
N LEU A 216 16.84 -26.19 14.86
CA LEU A 216 15.68 -26.50 14.02
C LEU A 216 15.31 -27.98 14.08
N SER A 217 16.30 -28.88 14.07
CA SER A 217 16.06 -30.32 14.19
C SER A 217 15.37 -30.69 15.51
N ASN A 218 15.75 -30.05 16.61
CA ASN A 218 15.10 -30.27 17.91
C ASN A 218 13.64 -29.77 17.95
N LEU A 219 13.27 -28.81 17.10
CA LEU A 219 11.92 -28.23 17.04
C LEU A 219 11.03 -28.92 15.99
N GLU A 220 11.62 -29.70 15.08
CA GLU A 220 10.94 -30.32 13.94
C GLU A 220 9.85 -31.31 14.38
N GLU A 221 10.12 -32.13 15.39
CA GLU A 221 9.12 -33.07 15.92
C GLU A 221 7.90 -32.35 16.49
N ALA A 222 8.12 -31.27 17.25
CA ALA A 222 7.04 -30.47 17.82
C ALA A 222 6.23 -29.76 16.71
N ASP A 223 6.90 -29.15 15.72
CA ASP A 223 6.26 -28.58 14.53
C ASP A 223 5.39 -29.65 13.82
N ALA A 224 5.96 -30.83 13.53
CA ALA A 224 5.26 -31.91 12.85
C ALA A 224 4.02 -32.37 13.62
N THR A 225 4.08 -32.47 14.95
CA THR A 225 2.91 -32.85 15.76
C THR A 225 1.80 -31.79 15.75
N LEU A 226 2.15 -30.50 15.68
CA LEU A 226 1.17 -29.42 15.62
C LEU A 226 0.49 -29.37 14.24
N TYR A 227 1.27 -29.47 13.16
CA TYR A 227 0.71 -29.55 11.81
C TYR A 227 -0.14 -30.81 11.62
N ALA A 228 0.28 -31.96 12.13
CA ALA A 228 -0.53 -33.18 12.07
C ALA A 228 -1.86 -33.08 12.86
N LYS A 229 -1.92 -32.25 13.91
CA LYS A 229 -3.19 -31.97 14.62
C LYS A 229 -4.10 -31.04 13.81
N LEU A 230 -3.52 -30.02 13.19
CA LEU A 230 -4.26 -29.12 12.30
C LEU A 230 -4.84 -29.88 11.11
N ASP A 231 -4.02 -30.68 10.43
CA ASP A 231 -4.45 -31.47 9.27
C ASP A 231 -5.61 -32.41 9.63
N LYS A 232 -5.53 -33.12 10.77
CA LYS A 232 -6.63 -33.95 11.27
C LYS A 232 -7.91 -33.17 11.53
N SER A 233 -7.80 -32.01 12.18
CA SER A 233 -8.96 -31.15 12.45
C SER A 233 -9.60 -30.64 11.16
N VAL A 234 -8.79 -30.32 10.14
CA VAL A 234 -9.27 -29.91 8.81
C VAL A 234 -9.95 -31.08 8.10
N ASP A 235 -9.35 -32.26 8.11
CA ASP A 235 -9.95 -33.47 7.53
C ASP A 235 -11.30 -33.79 8.17
N ASP A 236 -11.37 -33.79 9.52
CA ASP A 236 -12.60 -34.01 10.27
C ASP A 236 -13.66 -32.94 9.95
N MET A 237 -13.26 -31.67 9.81
CA MET A 237 -14.14 -30.59 9.37
C MET A 237 -14.72 -30.88 7.99
N THR A 238 -13.90 -31.30 7.02
CA THR A 238 -14.40 -31.61 5.66
C THR A 238 -15.40 -32.77 5.66
N VAL A 239 -15.22 -33.76 6.54
CA VAL A 239 -16.16 -34.88 6.69
C VAL A 239 -17.48 -34.41 7.29
N VAL A 240 -17.43 -33.58 8.34
CA VAL A 240 -18.64 -33.02 8.97
C VAL A 240 -19.39 -32.10 8.02
N MET A 241 -18.70 -31.24 7.27
CA MET A 241 -19.32 -30.36 6.27
C MET A 241 -20.03 -31.16 5.18
N LYS A 242 -19.42 -32.22 4.63
CA LYS A 242 -20.09 -33.10 3.67
C LYS A 242 -21.34 -33.77 4.26
N SER A 243 -21.26 -34.24 5.50
CA SER A 243 -22.41 -34.83 6.19
C SER A 243 -23.54 -33.81 6.43
N ILE A 244 -23.20 -32.54 6.69
CA ILE A 244 -24.17 -31.44 6.79
C ILE A 244 -24.85 -31.20 5.44
N GLU A 245 -24.09 -31.13 4.35
CA GLU A 245 -24.63 -30.95 2.99
C GLU A 245 -25.58 -32.08 2.60
N GLU A 246 -25.22 -33.34 2.89
CA GLU A 246 -26.08 -34.52 2.67
C GLU A 246 -27.38 -34.44 3.48
N CYS A 247 -27.28 -34.03 4.75
CA CYS A 247 -28.43 -33.86 5.63
C CYS A 247 -29.36 -32.74 5.15
N GLN A 248 -28.81 -31.62 4.69
CA GLN A 248 -29.57 -30.52 4.08
C GLN A 248 -30.28 -30.97 2.80
N LYS A 249 -29.60 -31.74 1.95
CA LYS A 249 -30.20 -32.31 0.74
C LYS A 249 -31.37 -33.23 1.06
N SER A 250 -31.21 -34.11 2.06
CA SER A 250 -32.29 -35.00 2.52
C SER A 250 -33.49 -34.23 3.09
N LEU A 251 -33.24 -33.12 3.82
CA LEU A 251 -34.32 -32.22 4.28
C LEU A 251 -35.07 -31.57 3.13
N LEU A 252 -34.38 -31.14 2.08
CA LEU A 252 -35.00 -30.56 0.88
C LEU A 252 -35.85 -31.60 0.15
N ASP A 253 -35.33 -32.81 -0.05
CA ASP A 253 -36.07 -33.91 -0.70
C ASP A 253 -37.35 -34.23 0.07
N LYS A 254 -37.26 -34.38 1.40
CA LYS A 254 -38.42 -34.62 2.26
C LYS A 254 -39.38 -33.44 2.30
N ARG A 255 -38.89 -32.20 2.18
CA ARG A 255 -39.75 -31.02 2.06
C ARG A 255 -40.55 -31.03 0.76
N THR A 256 -39.92 -31.38 -0.37
CA THR A 256 -40.65 -31.50 -1.64
C THR A 256 -41.66 -32.63 -1.62
N GLU A 257 -41.39 -33.71 -0.88
CA GLU A 257 -42.33 -34.80 -0.65
C GLU A 257 -43.55 -34.30 0.15
N ILE A 258 -43.35 -33.54 1.23
CA ILE A 258 -44.44 -32.89 1.99
C ILE A 258 -45.27 -31.97 1.09
N ASP A 259 -44.63 -31.10 0.31
CA ASP A 259 -45.33 -30.16 -0.56
C ASP A 259 -46.15 -30.91 -1.64
N ALA A 260 -45.64 -32.04 -2.17
CA ALA A 260 -46.36 -32.90 -3.11
C ALA A 260 -47.60 -33.56 -2.46
N TRP A 261 -47.47 -34.06 -1.23
CA TRP A 261 -48.61 -34.60 -0.47
C TRP A 261 -49.65 -33.52 -0.13
N GLN A 262 -49.24 -32.28 0.15
CA GLN A 262 -50.15 -31.15 0.37
C GLN A 262 -50.91 -30.74 -0.90
N VAL A 263 -50.26 -30.78 -2.07
CA VAL A 263 -50.92 -30.56 -3.36
C VAL A 263 -51.94 -31.66 -3.64
N GLU A 264 -51.58 -32.92 -3.39
CA GLU A 264 -52.49 -34.04 -3.54
C GLU A 264 -53.66 -33.95 -2.55
N GLU A 265 -53.44 -33.45 -1.32
CA GLU A 265 -54.49 -33.25 -0.33
C GLU A 265 -55.46 -32.15 -0.80
N SER A 266 -54.92 -31.07 -1.35
CA SER A 266 -55.70 -29.99 -1.96
C SER A 266 -56.48 -30.49 -3.19
N ARG A 267 -55.90 -31.41 -3.98
CA ARG A 267 -56.58 -32.08 -5.10
C ARG A 267 -57.76 -32.89 -4.58
N LEU A 268 -57.58 -33.67 -3.53
CA LEU A 268 -58.62 -34.50 -2.91
C LEU A 268 -59.75 -33.64 -2.29
N GLN A 269 -59.40 -32.51 -1.68
CA GLN A 269 -60.36 -31.50 -1.21
C GLN A 269 -61.14 -30.84 -2.36
N SER A 270 -60.51 -30.61 -3.51
CA SER A 270 -61.18 -30.08 -4.72
C SER A 270 -62.10 -31.12 -5.37
N GLU A 271 -61.69 -32.40 -5.40
CA GLU A 271 -62.54 -33.53 -5.85
C GLU A 271 -63.78 -33.65 -4.96
N PHE A 272 -63.61 -33.58 -3.65
CA PHE A 272 -64.72 -33.54 -2.69
C PHE A 272 -65.65 -32.35 -2.94
N SER A 273 -65.09 -31.16 -3.19
CA SER A 273 -65.87 -29.94 -3.47
C SER A 273 -66.63 -30.03 -4.80
N ASN A 274 -66.03 -30.60 -5.84
CA ASN A 274 -66.67 -30.82 -7.14
C ASN A 274 -67.83 -31.83 -7.04
N ILE A 275 -67.65 -32.92 -6.29
CA ILE A 275 -68.72 -33.92 -6.06
C ILE A 275 -69.93 -33.30 -5.35
N ILE A 276 -69.71 -32.32 -4.46
CA ILE A 276 -70.78 -31.55 -3.83
C ILE A 276 -71.44 -30.60 -4.84
N ASN A 277 -70.65 -29.85 -5.62
CA ASN A 277 -71.15 -28.85 -6.57
C ASN A 277 -71.90 -29.44 -7.78
N ASP A 278 -71.49 -30.61 -8.28
CA ASP A 278 -72.09 -31.27 -9.44
C ASP A 278 -73.46 -31.90 -9.14
N ASN A 279 -73.84 -31.98 -7.85
CA ASN A 279 -75.11 -32.55 -7.40
C ASN A 279 -76.04 -31.48 -6.80
N PRO A 280 -77.01 -30.93 -7.56
CA PRO A 280 -77.91 -29.86 -7.10
C PRO A 280 -78.92 -30.25 -5.99
N GLY A 281 -78.88 -31.49 -5.50
CA GLY A 281 -79.59 -31.96 -4.29
C GLY A 281 -78.67 -32.21 -3.07
N ALA A 282 -77.35 -32.14 -3.26
CA ALA A 282 -76.36 -32.37 -2.21
C ALA A 282 -76.13 -31.12 -1.33
N ASP A 283 -76.52 -29.93 -1.79
CA ASP A 283 -76.39 -28.68 -1.02
C ASP A 283 -77.10 -28.73 0.35
N GLN A 284 -78.22 -29.44 0.43
CA GLN A 284 -78.97 -29.68 1.68
C GLN A 284 -78.25 -30.62 2.67
N PHE A 285 -77.35 -31.48 2.19
CA PHE A 285 -76.61 -32.46 2.98
C PHE A 285 -75.10 -32.16 3.06
N SER A 286 -74.65 -31.06 2.45
CA SER A 286 -73.25 -30.63 2.37
C SER A 286 -72.57 -30.51 3.74
N SER A 287 -73.29 -29.96 4.72
CA SER A 287 -72.83 -29.85 6.11
C SER A 287 -72.62 -31.24 6.76
N ALA A 288 -73.51 -32.20 6.51
CA ALA A 288 -73.42 -33.55 7.04
C ALA A 288 -72.30 -34.36 6.38
N LEU A 289 -72.17 -34.28 5.05
CA LEU A 289 -71.11 -34.95 4.29
C LEU A 289 -69.71 -34.38 4.61
N MET A 290 -69.61 -33.07 4.85
CA MET A 290 -68.36 -32.45 5.30
C MET A 290 -67.99 -32.89 6.72
N LYS A 291 -68.98 -33.11 7.59
CA LYS A 291 -68.76 -33.68 8.94
C LYS A 291 -68.23 -35.12 8.86
N ILE A 292 -68.79 -35.95 7.95
CA ILE A 292 -68.34 -37.33 7.71
C ILE A 292 -66.93 -37.36 7.10
N TYR A 293 -66.64 -36.50 6.11
CA TYR A 293 -65.33 -36.40 5.47
C TYR A 293 -64.23 -35.94 6.44
N ARG A 294 -64.54 -34.98 7.32
CA ARG A 294 -63.60 -34.46 8.34
C ARG A 294 -63.46 -35.36 9.56
N ARG A 295 -64.37 -36.31 9.79
CA ARG A 295 -64.31 -37.22 10.96
C ARG A 295 -63.03 -38.03 10.91
N LYS A 296 -62.21 -37.91 11.97
CA LYS A 296 -61.03 -38.75 12.16
C LYS A 296 -61.49 -40.10 12.71
N VAL A 297 -61.28 -41.16 11.94
CA VAL A 297 -61.60 -42.52 12.37
C VAL A 297 -60.31 -43.17 12.87
N LYS A 298 -60.32 -43.67 14.11
CA LYS A 298 -59.16 -44.32 14.70
C LYS A 298 -59.02 -45.72 14.10
N ARG A 299 -58.07 -45.88 13.17
CA ARG A 299 -57.77 -47.19 12.57
C ARG A 299 -56.99 -48.05 13.58
N PRO A 300 -57.30 -49.35 13.73
CA PRO A 300 -56.48 -50.22 14.55
C PRO A 300 -55.10 -50.32 13.88
N LYS A 301 -54.04 -49.90 14.59
CA LYS A 301 -52.67 -50.11 14.14
C LYS A 301 -52.48 -51.58 13.81
N LYS A 302 -52.19 -51.88 12.54
CA LYS A 302 -51.80 -53.23 12.11
C LYS A 302 -50.49 -53.56 12.83
N LYS A 303 -50.54 -54.43 13.85
CA LYS A 303 -49.35 -55.04 14.44
C LYS A 303 -48.73 -55.95 13.37
N GLU A 304 -47.77 -55.45 12.61
CA GLU A 304 -46.76 -56.30 12.01
C GLU A 304 -45.61 -56.41 13.02
N GLY A 305 -45.30 -57.66 13.38
CA GLY A 305 -44.32 -58.00 14.40
C GLY A 305 -42.91 -58.21 13.85
N GLY A 306 -41.95 -58.09 14.76
CA GLY A 306 -40.52 -58.35 14.57
C GLY A 306 -39.74 -57.05 14.69
N GLY A 307 -38.76 -56.88 15.56
CA GLY A 307 -38.13 -57.72 16.58
C GLY A 307 -37.11 -56.83 17.29
N ASP A 308 -36.76 -57.22 18.52
CA ASP A 308 -35.68 -56.74 19.38
C ASP A 308 -34.44 -56.20 18.63
N ASP A 309 -33.91 -55.06 19.05
CA ASP A 309 -32.59 -55.04 19.71
C ASP A 309 -32.43 -53.74 20.53
N ASP A 310 -32.11 -53.94 21.80
CA ASP A 310 -31.63 -52.94 22.75
C ASP A 310 -30.35 -52.28 22.21
N ASP A 311 -30.24 -50.96 22.38
CA ASP A 311 -28.97 -50.41 22.86
C ASP A 311 -29.22 -49.11 23.62
N ASP A 312 -28.89 -49.23 24.89
CA ASP A 312 -29.03 -48.32 26.01
C ASP A 312 -27.76 -47.46 26.07
N GLU A 313 -27.85 -46.16 25.79
CA GLU A 313 -26.83 -45.20 26.23
C GLU A 313 -27.52 -43.91 26.67
N SER A 314 -27.55 -43.76 28.00
CA SER A 314 -27.94 -42.58 28.74
C SER A 314 -27.12 -41.36 28.32
N PHE A 315 -27.79 -40.28 27.95
CA PHE A 315 -27.24 -38.95 28.21
C PHE A 315 -28.31 -38.01 28.72
N ASP A 316 -28.25 -37.85 30.03
CA ASP A 316 -28.97 -36.90 30.86
C ASP A 316 -28.67 -35.46 30.40
N THR A 317 -29.71 -34.71 30.07
CA THR A 317 -29.62 -33.24 30.08
C THR A 317 -31.00 -32.67 30.28
N ASP A 318 -31.31 -32.43 31.56
CA ASP A 318 -32.33 -31.51 32.05
C ASP A 318 -32.40 -30.24 31.20
N LEU A 319 -33.55 -30.06 30.55
CA LEU A 319 -34.01 -28.77 30.06
C LEU A 319 -35.53 -28.74 30.15
N ASP A 320 -35.97 -28.13 31.26
CA ASP A 320 -37.32 -27.68 31.53
C ASP A 320 -38.02 -27.15 30.27
N SER A 321 -39.08 -27.84 29.86
CA SER A 321 -40.10 -27.28 28.98
C SER A 321 -41.44 -27.66 29.55
N ASP A 322 -41.84 -26.87 30.54
CA ASP A 322 -43.19 -26.73 31.05
C ASP A 322 -44.13 -26.43 29.86
N SER A 323 -44.93 -27.41 29.49
CA SER A 323 -45.98 -27.29 28.49
C SER A 323 -47.11 -28.21 28.92
N ASP A 324 -47.96 -27.65 29.77
CA ASP A 324 -49.29 -28.15 30.11
C ASP A 324 -49.97 -28.72 28.87
N VAL A 325 -50.01 -30.05 28.83
CA VAL A 325 -50.83 -30.81 27.89
C VAL A 325 -52.29 -30.57 28.26
N ASP A 326 -52.93 -29.76 27.42
CA ASP A 326 -54.37 -29.55 27.36
C ASP A 326 -55.10 -30.89 27.50
N SER A 327 -55.71 -31.07 28.68
CA SER A 327 -56.55 -32.20 29.01
C SER A 327 -57.89 -32.03 28.31
N ASN A 328 -57.90 -32.12 26.98
CA ASN A 328 -59.13 -32.20 26.21
C ASN A 328 -59.46 -33.67 25.95
N ALA A 329 -59.89 -34.34 27.01
CA ALA A 329 -60.60 -35.59 26.94
C ALA A 329 -62.03 -35.29 26.46
N GLU A 330 -62.19 -35.04 25.15
CA GLU A 330 -63.52 -35.09 24.55
C GLU A 330 -64.00 -36.55 24.48
N GLU A 331 -65.20 -36.77 25.01
CA GLU A 331 -65.93 -38.02 25.00
C GLU A 331 -65.89 -38.68 23.62
N ILE A 332 -65.45 -39.95 23.61
CA ILE A 332 -65.45 -40.80 22.43
C ILE A 332 -66.91 -41.19 22.17
N GLU A 333 -67.54 -40.47 21.24
CA GLU A 333 -68.83 -40.88 20.68
C GLU A 333 -68.65 -42.22 19.94
N GLU A 334 -69.45 -43.20 20.36
CA GLU A 334 -69.54 -44.55 19.80
C GLU A 334 -69.61 -44.56 18.26
N PRO A 335 -69.25 -45.67 17.59
CA PRO A 335 -69.35 -45.79 16.15
C PRO A 335 -70.83 -45.81 15.76
N GLU A 336 -71.44 -44.63 15.60
CA GLU A 336 -72.67 -44.52 14.81
C GLU A 336 -72.32 -45.05 13.42
N GLU A 337 -72.98 -46.15 13.05
CA GLU A 337 -72.90 -46.74 11.72
C GLU A 337 -73.05 -45.62 10.69
N ASP A 338 -72.19 -45.65 9.65
CA ASP A 338 -72.21 -44.75 8.50
C ASP A 338 -73.60 -44.88 7.78
N VAL A 339 -74.67 -44.34 8.37
CA VAL A 339 -76.03 -44.36 7.85
C VAL A 339 -76.16 -43.21 6.87
N CYS A 340 -76.49 -43.56 5.62
CA CYS A 340 -76.74 -42.59 4.56
C CYS A 340 -77.87 -41.63 5.00
N PRO A 341 -77.66 -40.30 4.99
CA PRO A 341 -78.71 -39.34 5.30
C PRO A 341 -79.96 -39.58 4.44
N PRO A 342 -81.18 -39.49 5.01
CA PRO A 342 -82.41 -39.78 4.26
C PRO A 342 -82.59 -38.75 3.13
N GLY A 343 -82.39 -39.20 1.88
CA GLY A 343 -82.48 -38.36 0.68
C GLY A 343 -81.15 -38.11 -0.06
N CYS A 344 -80.01 -38.60 0.45
CA CYS A 344 -78.73 -38.56 -0.24
C CYS A 344 -78.55 -39.78 -1.18
N ASP A 345 -77.94 -39.57 -2.35
CA ASP A 345 -77.62 -40.67 -3.25
C ASP A 345 -76.56 -41.59 -2.62
N GLN A 346 -76.87 -42.87 -2.48
CA GLN A 346 -75.99 -43.89 -1.90
C GLN A 346 -74.63 -43.99 -2.62
N ALA A 347 -74.58 -43.58 -3.90
CA ALA A 347 -73.33 -43.50 -4.66
C ALA A 347 -72.40 -42.38 -4.14
N VAL A 348 -72.95 -41.18 -3.87
CA VAL A 348 -72.21 -40.02 -3.34
C VAL A 348 -71.71 -40.29 -1.91
N PHE A 349 -72.52 -40.97 -1.10
CA PHE A 349 -72.13 -41.35 0.26
C PHE A 349 -70.92 -42.31 0.27
N LYS A 350 -70.92 -43.35 -0.59
CA LYS A 350 -69.80 -44.31 -0.69
C LYS A 350 -68.53 -43.67 -1.24
N THR A 351 -68.63 -42.74 -2.19
CA THR A 351 -67.46 -42.01 -2.70
C THR A 351 -66.88 -41.08 -1.64
N VAL A 352 -67.70 -40.43 -0.80
CA VAL A 352 -67.25 -39.60 0.33
C VAL A 352 -66.52 -40.43 1.40
N ILE A 353 -66.98 -41.65 1.71
CA ILE A 353 -66.24 -42.56 2.60
C ILE A 353 -64.90 -42.97 1.99
N GLY A 354 -64.86 -43.28 0.70
CA GLY A 354 -63.60 -43.59 0.00
C GLY A 354 -62.63 -42.41 -0.02
N LEU A 355 -63.12 -41.17 -0.11
CA LEU A 355 -62.29 -39.95 0.00
C LEU A 355 -61.81 -39.72 1.44
N ARG A 356 -62.63 -40.01 2.45
CA ARG A 356 -62.22 -40.00 3.87
C ARG A 356 -61.06 -40.96 4.10
N ASP A 357 -61.14 -42.17 3.58
CA ASP A 357 -60.09 -43.17 3.78
C ASP A 357 -58.78 -42.79 3.09
N LYS A 358 -58.85 -42.28 1.86
CA LYS A 358 -57.67 -41.74 1.16
C LYS A 358 -57.06 -40.55 1.91
N ARG A 359 -57.88 -39.64 2.46
CA ARG A 359 -57.38 -38.52 3.29
C ARG A 359 -56.63 -39.03 4.52
N LEU A 360 -57.16 -40.05 5.20
CA LEU A 360 -56.51 -40.63 6.38
C LEU A 360 -55.18 -41.34 6.03
N ASP A 361 -55.11 -42.05 4.89
CA ASP A 361 -53.85 -42.64 4.41
C ASP A 361 -52.78 -41.56 4.14
N MET A 362 -53.19 -40.44 3.55
CA MET A 362 -52.33 -39.29 3.29
C MET A 362 -51.88 -38.58 4.58
N GLU A 363 -52.77 -38.41 5.56
CA GLU A 363 -52.42 -37.85 6.87
C GLU A 363 -51.43 -38.75 7.61
N GLU A 364 -51.60 -40.07 7.58
CA GLU A 364 -50.64 -41.02 8.14
C GLU A 364 -49.27 -40.91 7.47
N ALA A 365 -49.21 -40.89 6.13
CA ALA A 365 -47.97 -40.72 5.37
C ALA A 365 -47.28 -39.38 5.66
N LEU A 366 -48.04 -38.28 5.74
CA LEU A 366 -47.52 -36.96 6.13
C LEU A 366 -46.95 -36.97 7.55
N THR A 367 -47.61 -37.63 8.51
CA THR A 367 -47.06 -37.73 9.89
C THR A 367 -45.79 -38.56 9.96
N GLU A 368 -45.64 -39.59 9.13
CA GLU A 368 -44.42 -40.40 9.05
C GLU A 368 -43.25 -39.62 8.42
N ILE A 369 -43.51 -38.92 7.31
CA ILE A 369 -42.53 -38.02 6.69
C ILE A 369 -42.14 -36.90 7.64
N GLN A 370 -43.09 -36.34 8.40
CA GLN A 370 -42.82 -35.30 9.40
C GLN A 370 -41.91 -35.81 10.53
N LYS A 371 -42.09 -37.05 11.01
CA LYS A 371 -41.17 -37.68 11.97
C LYS A 371 -39.76 -37.84 11.40
N ALA A 372 -39.65 -38.33 10.16
CA ALA A 372 -38.36 -38.44 9.48
C ALA A 372 -37.68 -37.07 9.32
N VAL A 373 -38.44 -36.02 8.99
CA VAL A 373 -37.92 -34.64 8.94
C VAL A 373 -37.41 -34.18 10.30
N ASP A 374 -38.13 -34.47 11.39
CA ASP A 374 -37.71 -34.05 12.72
C ASP A 374 -36.49 -34.84 13.23
N GLU A 375 -36.33 -36.10 12.83
CA GLU A 375 -35.11 -36.88 13.04
C GLU A 375 -33.91 -36.32 12.28
N ILE A 376 -34.08 -36.00 10.98
CA ILE A 376 -33.03 -35.40 10.16
C ILE A 376 -32.66 -34.00 10.69
N LYS A 377 -33.63 -33.22 11.19
CA LYS A 377 -33.34 -31.94 11.87
C LYS A 377 -32.50 -32.14 13.14
N LYS A 378 -32.77 -33.17 13.94
CA LYS A 378 -31.96 -33.49 15.13
C LYS A 378 -30.54 -33.90 14.76
N THR A 379 -30.34 -34.67 13.69
CA THR A 379 -28.98 -35.01 13.22
C THR A 379 -28.28 -33.78 12.66
N HIS A 380 -28.99 -32.91 11.92
CA HIS A 380 -28.45 -31.65 11.42
C HIS A 380 -27.97 -30.73 12.55
N THR A 381 -28.77 -30.54 13.61
CA THR A 381 -28.38 -29.69 14.74
C THR A 381 -27.18 -30.26 15.50
N ARG A 382 -27.09 -31.58 15.66
CA ARG A 382 -25.90 -32.26 16.23
C ARG A 382 -24.65 -32.05 15.38
N LEU A 383 -24.77 -32.14 14.06
CA LEU A 383 -23.65 -31.90 13.14
C LEU A 383 -23.18 -30.43 13.18
N LEU A 384 -24.11 -29.46 13.24
CA LEU A 384 -23.77 -28.04 13.40
C LEU A 384 -23.07 -27.74 14.73
N GLN A 385 -23.41 -28.46 15.81
CA GLN A 385 -22.69 -28.34 17.08
C GLN A 385 -21.27 -28.91 16.98
N LYS A 386 -21.10 -30.04 16.28
CA LYS A 386 -19.78 -30.64 16.01
C LYS A 386 -18.91 -29.73 15.13
N GLU A 387 -19.48 -29.13 14.08
CA GLU A 387 -18.81 -28.12 13.24
C GLU A 387 -18.26 -26.97 14.10
N LYS A 388 -19.10 -26.35 14.94
CA LYS A 388 -18.67 -25.28 15.85
C LYS A 388 -17.60 -25.70 16.85
N ALA A 389 -17.61 -26.97 17.27
CA ALA A 389 -16.59 -27.50 18.17
C ALA A 389 -15.25 -27.69 17.44
N LEU A 390 -15.28 -28.26 16.23
CA LEU A 390 -14.10 -28.42 15.37
C LEU A 390 -13.54 -27.07 14.91
N ASP A 391 -14.38 -26.07 14.63
CA ASP A 391 -13.94 -24.70 14.32
C ASP A 391 -13.12 -24.11 15.48
N LYS A 392 -13.60 -24.29 16.72
CA LYS A 392 -12.87 -23.84 17.90
C LYS A 392 -11.56 -24.61 18.10
N GLU A 393 -11.56 -25.92 17.83
CA GLU A 393 -10.35 -26.73 17.91
C GLU A 393 -9.32 -26.32 16.85
N GLN A 394 -9.76 -26.06 15.61
CA GLN A 394 -8.93 -25.55 14.53
C GLN A 394 -8.33 -24.18 14.90
N MET A 395 -9.15 -23.23 15.37
CA MET A 395 -8.64 -21.93 15.83
C MET A 395 -7.60 -22.08 16.94
N GLN A 396 -7.82 -22.96 17.92
CA GLN A 396 -6.85 -23.22 18.98
C GLN A 396 -5.57 -23.88 18.47
N ALA A 397 -5.66 -24.77 17.47
CA ALA A 397 -4.49 -25.39 16.84
C ALA A 397 -3.68 -24.35 16.06
N GLU A 398 -4.33 -23.46 15.32
CA GLU A 398 -3.70 -22.35 14.60
C GLU A 398 -3.02 -21.36 15.56
N GLU A 399 -3.67 -20.99 16.68
CA GLU A 399 -3.07 -20.15 17.72
C GLU A 399 -1.83 -20.80 18.34
N LYS A 400 -1.87 -22.10 18.63
CA LYS A 400 -0.71 -22.84 19.15
C LYS A 400 0.43 -22.89 18.14
N ILE A 401 0.13 -23.06 16.85
CA ILE A 401 1.14 -22.99 15.78
C ILE A 401 1.75 -21.58 15.74
N GLN A 402 0.95 -20.51 15.77
CA GLN A 402 1.47 -19.15 15.80
C GLN A 402 2.36 -18.91 17.01
N HIS A 403 1.92 -19.33 18.20
CA HIS A 403 2.72 -19.24 19.41
C HIS A 403 4.04 -20.00 19.27
N PHE A 404 4.01 -21.24 18.76
CA PHE A 404 5.21 -22.03 18.53
C PHE A 404 6.14 -21.39 17.48
N GLN A 405 5.60 -20.80 16.41
CA GLN A 405 6.40 -20.05 15.43
C GLN A 405 7.08 -18.83 16.07
N THR A 406 6.39 -18.12 16.96
CA THR A 406 7.02 -17.02 17.71
C THR A 406 8.11 -17.51 18.65
N GLU A 407 7.92 -18.65 19.33
CA GLU A 407 8.93 -19.26 20.19
C GLU A 407 10.14 -19.74 19.38
N LYS A 408 9.91 -20.36 18.21
CA LYS A 408 10.93 -20.75 17.25
C LYS A 408 11.75 -19.54 16.78
N GLN A 409 11.08 -18.44 16.44
CA GLN A 409 11.74 -17.19 16.08
C GLN A 409 12.55 -16.62 17.25
N GLN A 410 12.02 -16.65 18.47
CA GLN A 410 12.74 -16.21 19.67
C GLN A 410 13.99 -17.05 19.90
N LYS A 411 13.89 -18.39 19.79
CA LYS A 411 15.01 -19.32 19.92
C LYS A 411 16.07 -19.09 18.84
N LEU A 412 15.66 -18.87 17.58
CA LEU A 412 16.58 -18.52 16.50
C LEU A 412 17.26 -17.16 16.73
N ASN A 413 16.56 -16.17 17.29
CA ASN A 413 17.12 -14.86 17.59
C ASN A 413 18.18 -14.89 18.71
N LEU A 414 18.26 -15.96 19.50
CA LEU A 414 19.33 -16.15 20.49
C LEU A 414 20.66 -16.51 19.84
N LEU A 415 20.64 -16.98 18.58
CA LEU A 415 21.85 -17.36 17.88
C LEU A 415 22.67 -16.11 17.51
N HIS A 416 23.91 -16.10 17.96
CA HIS A 416 24.79 -14.96 17.78
C HIS A 416 25.34 -14.93 16.35
N THR A 417 25.01 -13.87 15.61
CA THR A 417 25.62 -13.62 14.31
C THR A 417 26.92 -12.86 14.47
N VAL A 418 28.00 -13.39 13.92
CA VAL A 418 29.31 -12.72 13.94
C VAL A 418 29.44 -11.80 12.73
N LEU A 419 29.84 -10.54 12.98
CA LEU A 419 30.07 -9.53 11.95
C LEU A 419 31.53 -9.09 11.96
N LEU A 420 32.16 -9.11 10.78
CA LEU A 420 33.48 -8.53 10.61
C LEU A 420 33.37 -7.03 10.32
N LEU A 421 33.92 -6.23 11.22
CA LEU A 421 34.02 -4.79 11.06
C LEU A 421 35.46 -4.42 10.73
N ARG A 422 35.64 -3.62 9.68
CA ARG A 422 36.92 -2.94 9.45
C ARG A 422 37.14 -1.93 10.56
N PHE A 423 38.40 -1.72 10.93
CA PHE A 423 38.77 -0.72 11.94
C PHE A 423 38.21 0.68 11.61
N SER A 424 38.17 1.05 10.32
CA SER A 424 37.57 2.31 9.85
C SER A 424 36.06 2.44 10.05
N GLN A 425 35.35 1.34 10.32
CA GLN A 425 33.90 1.34 10.57
C GLN A 425 33.58 1.53 12.06
N MET A 426 34.55 1.32 12.95
CA MET A 426 34.37 1.48 14.39
C MET A 426 34.47 2.95 14.78
N LYS A 427 33.39 3.47 15.39
CA LYS A 427 33.30 4.85 15.86
C LYS A 427 33.40 5.00 17.38
N CYS A 428 33.43 3.89 18.10
CA CYS A 428 33.49 3.80 19.56
C CYS A 428 34.92 3.66 20.09
N LEU A 429 35.92 4.20 19.37
CA LEU A 429 37.33 4.13 19.78
C LEU A 429 37.60 5.21 20.84
N SER A 430 38.24 4.84 21.95
CA SER A 430 38.78 5.82 22.91
C SER A 430 40.23 6.17 22.53
N VAL A 431 40.60 7.42 22.73
CA VAL A 431 41.99 7.89 22.56
C VAL A 431 42.63 7.89 23.95
N VAL A 432 43.69 7.11 24.11
CA VAL A 432 44.49 7.08 25.34
C VAL A 432 45.75 7.92 25.12
N GLY A 433 45.94 8.95 25.95
CA GLY A 433 47.16 9.76 25.99
C GLY A 433 48.31 9.07 26.74
N GLY A 434 49.53 9.57 26.59
CA GLY A 434 50.73 9.04 27.25
C GLY A 434 50.67 9.02 28.79
N ASP A 435 49.73 9.76 29.38
CA ASP A 435 49.54 9.87 30.83
C ASP A 435 48.37 9.02 31.36
N GLY A 436 47.80 8.13 30.54
CA GLY A 436 46.73 7.21 30.97
C GLY A 436 45.35 7.84 31.10
N GLU A 437 45.17 9.12 30.73
CA GLU A 437 43.85 9.75 30.69
C GLU A 437 43.05 9.34 29.44
N GLU A 438 41.84 8.84 29.68
CA GLU A 438 40.89 8.39 28.66
C GLU A 438 39.95 9.54 28.27
N PHE A 439 40.01 9.98 27.01
CA PHE A 439 39.09 10.99 26.49
C PHE A 439 37.99 10.31 25.64
N PRO A 440 36.71 10.42 26.04
CA PRO A 440 35.60 9.98 25.21
C PRO A 440 35.36 11.03 24.11
N GLY A 441 35.98 10.85 22.94
CA GLY A 441 36.00 11.86 21.89
C GLY A 441 36.01 11.28 20.47
N VAL A 442 34.85 11.43 19.83
CA VAL A 442 34.50 11.28 18.41
C VAL A 442 35.70 11.11 17.45
N GLY A 443 35.68 9.99 16.73
CA GLY A 443 36.71 9.60 15.77
C GLY A 443 37.12 10.67 14.75
N GLN A 444 38.34 10.47 14.23
CA GLN A 444 39.03 11.31 13.24
C GLN A 444 39.39 12.72 13.73
N CYS A 445 40.09 12.82 14.87
CA CYS A 445 41.06 13.90 15.07
C CYS A 445 42.47 13.31 14.89
N ALA A 446 43.34 14.02 14.18
CA ALA A 446 44.71 13.60 13.93
C ALA A 446 45.41 13.19 15.24
N LEU A 447 45.88 11.94 15.30
CA LEU A 447 46.60 11.42 16.47
C LEU A 447 47.88 12.25 16.65
N LEU A 448 48.09 12.79 17.84
CA LEU A 448 49.38 13.37 18.22
C LEU A 448 50.39 12.23 18.47
N PRO A 449 51.71 12.47 18.28
CA PRO A 449 52.73 11.46 18.57
C PRO A 449 52.62 11.00 20.03
N GLY A 450 52.44 9.69 20.25
CA GLY A 450 52.30 9.09 21.58
C GLY A 450 50.87 8.73 22.01
N GLN A 451 49.85 9.01 21.20
CA GLN A 451 48.47 8.57 21.46
C GLN A 451 48.18 7.21 20.81
N THR A 452 47.50 6.33 21.53
CA THR A 452 47.05 5.02 21.02
C THR A 452 45.53 4.91 21.03
N LEU A 453 44.98 4.31 19.98
CA LEU A 453 43.55 4.01 19.88
C LEU A 453 43.28 2.69 20.60
N ARG A 454 42.42 2.69 21.61
CA ARG A 454 42.02 1.48 22.34
C ARG A 454 40.57 1.13 22.03
N LEU A 455 40.32 -0.16 21.80
CA LEU A 455 38.95 -0.69 21.78
C LEU A 455 38.44 -0.81 23.22
N PRO A 456 37.16 -0.48 23.50
CA PRO A 456 36.55 -0.81 24.78
C PRO A 456 36.71 -2.30 25.08
N GLU A 457 37.08 -2.64 26.32
CA GLU A 457 37.30 -4.03 26.75
C GLU A 457 36.00 -4.85 26.76
N THR A 458 34.86 -4.17 26.94
CA THR A 458 33.52 -4.77 26.90
C THR A 458 32.55 -3.88 26.11
N LEU A 459 31.63 -4.53 25.38
CA LEU A 459 30.56 -3.87 24.60
C LEU A 459 29.22 -3.82 25.36
N ASP A 460 29.24 -4.08 26.67
CA ASP A 460 28.04 -4.13 27.52
C ASP A 460 27.50 -2.73 27.86
N GLY A 461 28.26 -1.68 27.54
CA GLY A 461 27.98 -0.28 27.88
C GLY A 461 27.04 0.47 26.94
N GLY A 462 26.16 -0.22 26.20
CA GLY A 462 25.15 0.41 25.34
C GLY A 462 25.64 0.84 23.96
N GLN A 463 26.70 0.20 23.43
CA GLN A 463 27.12 0.39 22.04
C GLN A 463 26.12 -0.28 21.09
N VAL A 464 25.66 0.45 20.08
CA VAL A 464 24.67 -0.06 19.12
C VAL A 464 25.24 -0.04 17.71
N VAL A 465 25.00 -1.13 16.97
CA VAL A 465 25.42 -1.26 15.58
C VAL A 465 24.30 -0.75 14.67
N PHE A 466 24.61 0.25 13.85
CA PHE A 466 23.68 0.77 12.85
C PHE A 466 24.29 0.73 11.45
N THR A 467 23.49 0.41 10.46
CA THR A 467 23.85 0.67 9.07
C THR A 467 23.93 2.19 8.84
N LYS A 468 24.81 2.64 7.94
CA LYS A 468 24.95 4.08 7.63
C LYS A 468 23.62 4.71 7.20
N THR A 469 22.81 3.97 6.44
CA THR A 469 21.49 4.40 5.98
C THR A 469 20.47 4.43 7.10
N ALA A 470 20.48 3.47 8.04
CA ALA A 470 19.59 3.49 9.20
C ALA A 470 19.93 4.66 10.14
N LEU A 471 21.21 4.94 10.38
CA LEU A 471 21.63 6.08 11.18
C LEU A 471 21.19 7.41 10.55
N GLN A 472 21.33 7.54 9.23
CA GLN A 472 20.88 8.74 8.51
C GLN A 472 19.36 8.89 8.56
N ARG A 473 18.62 7.80 8.32
CA ARG A 473 17.15 7.78 8.47
C ARG A 473 16.72 8.11 9.89
N LEU A 474 17.39 7.60 10.91
CA LEU A 474 17.10 7.92 12.31
C LEU A 474 17.34 9.40 12.59
N ARG A 475 18.45 9.97 12.10
CA ARG A 475 18.73 11.41 12.22
C ARG A 475 17.65 12.25 11.54
N GLN A 476 17.23 11.88 10.33
CA GLN A 476 16.13 12.52 9.62
C GLN A 476 14.80 12.37 10.37
N ARG A 477 14.48 11.17 10.84
CA ARG A 477 13.25 10.92 11.59
C ARG A 477 13.22 11.71 12.90
N ILE A 478 14.36 11.86 13.58
CA ILE A 478 14.47 12.72 14.75
C ILE A 478 14.14 14.17 14.37
N THR A 479 14.67 14.70 13.27
CA THR A 479 14.33 16.06 12.84
C THR A 479 12.85 16.20 12.46
N ASP A 480 12.29 15.21 11.78
CA ASP A 480 10.88 15.19 11.38
C ASP A 480 9.97 15.16 12.61
N LEU A 481 10.27 14.30 13.59
CA LEU A 481 9.54 14.23 14.86
C LEU A 481 9.61 15.53 15.66
N HIS A 482 10.72 16.26 15.61
CA HIS A 482 10.79 17.59 16.21
C HIS A 482 9.85 18.57 15.49
N GLY A 483 9.77 18.50 14.15
CA GLY A 483 8.82 19.27 13.34
C GLY A 483 7.36 18.90 13.62
N GLU A 484 7.02 17.61 13.61
CA GLU A 484 5.69 17.08 13.93
C GLU A 484 5.26 17.50 15.34
N LYS A 485 6.14 17.33 16.35
CA LYS A 485 5.89 17.75 17.73
C LYS A 485 5.67 19.26 17.85
N ALA A 486 6.34 20.07 17.03
CA ALA A 486 6.11 21.50 16.97
C ALA A 486 4.76 21.85 16.32
N SER A 487 4.36 21.12 15.25
CA SER A 487 3.05 21.29 14.61
C SER A 487 1.90 20.92 15.53
N VAL A 488 1.95 19.74 16.14
CA VAL A 488 0.94 19.27 17.09
C VAL A 488 0.82 20.23 18.28
N ARG A 489 1.94 20.78 18.78
CA ARG A 489 1.89 21.83 19.82
C ARG A 489 1.30 23.15 19.33
N ARG A 490 1.35 23.47 18.04
CA ARG A 490 0.68 24.64 17.45
C ARG A 490 -0.82 24.40 17.36
N GLU A 491 -1.22 23.26 16.80
CA GLU A 491 -2.63 22.85 16.67
C GLU A 491 -3.32 22.74 18.03
N TYR A 492 -2.66 22.13 19.03
CA TYR A 492 -3.20 22.07 20.39
C TYR A 492 -3.43 23.46 20.99
N ARG A 493 -2.51 24.41 20.73
CA ARG A 493 -2.68 25.81 21.17
C ARG A 493 -3.85 26.48 20.47
N GLU A 494 -4.02 26.26 19.16
CA GLU A 494 -5.14 26.78 18.39
C GLU A 494 -6.47 26.19 18.83
N LEU A 495 -6.55 24.87 18.97
CA LEU A 495 -7.73 24.17 19.44
C LEU A 495 -8.13 24.62 20.85
N LYS A 496 -7.16 24.85 21.74
CA LYS A 496 -7.41 25.40 23.08
C LYS A 496 -7.99 26.83 23.00
N ARG A 497 -7.54 27.67 22.06
CA ARG A 497 -8.15 28.99 21.84
C ARG A 497 -9.58 28.87 21.33
N VAL A 498 -9.81 28.06 20.31
CA VAL A 498 -11.14 27.84 19.71
C VAL A 498 -12.11 27.27 20.73
N TYR A 499 -11.68 26.29 21.52
CA TYR A 499 -12.48 25.75 22.62
C TYR A 499 -12.86 26.82 23.64
N GLY A 500 -11.91 27.69 24.03
CA GLY A 500 -12.18 28.81 24.93
C GLY A 500 -13.23 29.78 24.37
N VAL A 501 -13.14 30.12 23.08
CA VAL A 501 -14.12 30.98 22.40
C VAL A 501 -15.50 30.31 22.35
N ARG A 502 -15.57 29.07 21.87
CA ARG A 502 -16.82 28.30 21.80
C ARG A 502 -17.46 28.08 23.18
N ALA A 503 -16.67 27.87 24.23
CA ALA A 503 -17.19 27.74 25.58
C ALA A 503 -17.84 29.05 26.07
N GLN A 504 -17.26 30.20 25.74
CA GLN A 504 -17.88 31.50 26.02
C GLN A 504 -19.14 31.74 25.19
N GLU A 505 -19.15 31.37 23.92
CA GLU A 505 -20.34 31.46 23.04
C GLU A 505 -21.47 30.56 23.56
N ASN A 506 -21.18 29.30 23.89
CA ASN A 506 -22.15 28.38 24.47
C ASN A 506 -22.70 28.90 25.80
N LYS A 507 -21.87 29.54 26.63
CA LYS A 507 -22.33 30.18 27.87
C LYS A 507 -23.31 31.31 27.58
N LYS A 508 -23.00 32.20 26.63
CA LYS A 508 -23.90 33.29 26.20
C LYS A 508 -25.21 32.77 25.61
N ILE A 509 -25.14 31.73 24.77
CA ILE A 509 -26.33 31.10 24.20
C ILE A 509 -27.17 30.49 25.32
N GLY A 510 -26.56 29.80 26.28
CA GLY A 510 -27.28 29.26 27.45
C GLY A 510 -27.91 30.32 28.34
N GLU A 511 -27.24 31.47 28.53
CA GLU A 511 -27.82 32.63 29.24
C GLU A 511 -29.03 33.21 28.47
N ASN A 512 -28.92 33.38 27.15
CA ASN A 512 -30.02 33.84 26.31
C ASN A 512 -31.19 32.85 26.31
N LEU A 513 -30.92 31.55 26.27
CA LEU A 513 -31.94 30.49 26.28
C LEU A 513 -32.72 30.55 27.60
N LYS A 514 -32.04 30.67 28.75
CA LYS A 514 -32.68 30.89 30.05
C LYS A 514 -33.50 32.18 30.11
N GLU A 515 -33.03 33.25 29.49
CA GLU A 515 -33.78 34.50 29.44
C GLU A 515 -35.05 34.37 28.58
N LEU A 516 -34.96 33.64 27.46
CA LEU A 516 -36.10 33.30 26.59
C LEU A 516 -37.09 32.36 27.29
N GLU A 517 -36.61 31.34 27.99
CA GLU A 517 -37.42 30.45 28.83
C GLU A 517 -38.18 31.25 29.89
N ARG A 518 -37.49 32.12 30.64
CA ARG A 518 -38.14 32.98 31.65
C ARG A 518 -39.20 33.90 31.03
N LYS A 519 -38.92 34.50 29.87
CA LYS A 519 -39.91 35.32 29.15
C LYS A 519 -41.11 34.49 28.71
N LEU A 520 -40.88 33.26 28.24
CA LEU A 520 -41.94 32.35 27.82
C LEU A 520 -42.78 31.90 29.01
N GLU A 521 -42.16 31.54 30.14
CA GLU A 521 -42.83 31.23 31.40
C GLU A 521 -43.65 32.42 31.91
N GLU A 522 -43.10 33.64 31.91
CA GLU A 522 -43.82 34.86 32.29
C GLU A 522 -45.04 35.08 31.38
N ILE A 523 -44.90 34.91 30.07
CA ILE A 523 -46.01 35.02 29.10
C ILE A 523 -47.05 33.92 29.34
N GLN A 524 -46.63 32.68 29.57
CA GLN A 524 -47.53 31.56 29.83
C GLN A 524 -48.31 31.77 31.13
N GLN A 525 -47.64 32.22 32.20
CA GLN A 525 -48.29 32.57 33.47
C GLN A 525 -49.26 33.75 33.32
N LEU A 526 -48.88 34.80 32.57
CA LEU A 526 -49.75 35.94 32.30
C LEU A 526 -51.00 35.57 31.49
N LYS A 527 -50.86 34.67 30.50
CA LYS A 527 -51.96 34.31 29.59
C LYS A 527 -52.85 33.19 30.13
N PHE A 528 -52.28 32.21 30.82
CA PHE A 528 -52.98 30.99 31.22
C PHE A 528 -53.07 30.80 32.74
N GLY A 529 -52.37 31.60 33.55
CA GLY A 529 -52.36 31.50 35.01
C GLY A 529 -51.59 30.28 35.56
N GLN A 530 -51.13 29.38 34.68
CA GLN A 530 -50.37 28.17 34.98
C GLN A 530 -49.39 27.90 33.83
N LEU A 531 -48.27 27.23 34.11
CA LEU A 531 -47.38 26.71 33.07
C LEU A 531 -48.13 25.58 32.33
N VAL A 532 -48.42 25.81 31.05
CA VAL A 532 -49.14 24.85 30.20
C VAL A 532 -48.09 23.98 29.50
N ASP A 533 -48.14 22.68 29.77
CA ASP A 533 -47.40 21.70 28.98
C ASP A 533 -48.11 21.55 27.63
N ILE A 534 -47.47 22.09 26.58
CA ILE A 534 -48.04 22.15 25.23
C ILE A 534 -48.13 20.73 24.64
N ASP A 535 -47.24 19.81 25.05
CA ASP A 535 -47.22 18.43 24.54
C ASP A 535 -48.41 17.62 25.09
N ASP A 536 -48.85 17.90 26.31
CA ASP A 536 -50.04 17.28 26.89
C ASP A 536 -51.33 17.92 26.36
N LEU A 537 -51.29 19.23 26.03
CA LEU A 537 -52.38 19.89 25.34
C LEU A 537 -52.55 19.34 23.90
N GLU A 538 -51.45 19.10 23.20
CA GLU A 538 -51.43 18.52 21.85
C GLU A 538 -51.93 17.06 21.84
N LYS A 539 -51.59 16.26 22.85
CA LYS A 539 -52.15 14.90 23.03
C LYS A 539 -53.65 14.91 23.33
N SER A 540 -54.15 15.96 23.98
CA SER A 540 -55.57 16.11 24.33
C SER A 540 -56.42 16.79 23.24
N GLY A 541 -55.80 17.22 22.13
CA GLY A 541 -56.40 18.12 21.16
C GLY A 541 -56.36 17.65 19.72
N ILE A 542 -57.03 16.53 19.40
CA ILE A 542 -57.54 16.31 18.03
C ILE A 542 -58.97 15.75 18.15
N SER A 543 -59.96 16.65 18.18
CA SER A 543 -61.35 16.25 17.93
C SER A 543 -61.49 15.86 16.46
N ARG A 544 -62.26 14.82 16.16
CA ARG A 544 -62.59 14.40 14.78
C ARG A 544 -63.05 15.56 13.89
N GLU A 545 -63.68 16.58 14.48
CA GLU A 545 -64.10 17.80 13.78
C GLU A 545 -62.92 18.66 13.28
N GLN A 546 -61.79 18.70 14.01
CA GLN A 546 -60.57 19.39 13.56
C GLN A 546 -59.90 18.65 12.41
N GLU A 547 -59.84 17.32 12.46
CA GLU A 547 -59.29 16.52 11.36
C GLU A 547 -60.13 16.67 10.08
N GLU A 548 -61.47 16.71 10.22
CA GLU A 548 -62.38 17.00 9.11
C GLU A 548 -62.20 18.44 8.57
N LEU A 549 -61.90 19.42 9.43
CA LEU A 549 -61.61 20.79 9.02
C LEU A 549 -60.25 20.91 8.31
N GLU A 550 -59.23 20.21 8.80
CA GLU A 550 -57.90 20.17 8.18
C GLU A 550 -57.93 19.50 6.82
N ASN A 551 -58.73 18.44 6.66
CA ASN A 551 -58.92 17.81 5.35
C ASN A 551 -59.62 18.77 4.38
N ARG A 552 -60.64 19.51 4.84
CA ARG A 552 -61.26 20.57 4.02
C ARG A 552 -60.28 21.70 3.70
N LEU A 553 -59.44 22.10 4.65
CA LEU A 553 -58.41 23.12 4.43
C LEU A 553 -57.42 22.64 3.36
N ARG A 554 -56.91 21.42 3.49
CA ARG A 554 -56.03 20.78 2.50
C ARG A 554 -56.68 20.72 1.12
N ASP A 555 -57.95 20.33 1.04
CA ASP A 555 -58.69 20.32 -0.23
C ASP A 555 -58.80 21.73 -0.84
N THR A 556 -59.07 22.75 -0.01
CA THR A 556 -59.10 24.14 -0.49
C THR A 556 -57.72 24.65 -0.89
N GLU A 557 -56.66 24.30 -0.16
CA GLU A 557 -55.28 24.67 -0.48
C GLU A 557 -54.85 24.04 -1.81
N VAL A 558 -55.16 22.76 -2.04
CA VAL A 558 -54.91 22.10 -3.33
C VAL A 558 -55.66 22.80 -4.47
N GLN A 559 -56.90 23.22 -4.25
CA GLN A 559 -57.67 23.99 -5.23
C GLN A 559 -57.05 25.37 -5.49
N MET A 560 -56.58 26.06 -4.43
CA MET A 560 -55.93 27.36 -4.57
C MET A 560 -54.57 27.23 -5.26
N HIS A 561 -53.79 26.20 -4.97
CA HIS A 561 -52.53 25.92 -5.65
C HIS A 561 -52.73 25.62 -7.13
N LYS A 562 -53.77 24.85 -7.50
CA LYS A 562 -54.12 24.63 -8.91
C LYS A 562 -54.47 25.95 -9.61
N ARG A 563 -55.29 26.79 -8.98
CA ARG A 563 -55.63 28.12 -9.52
C ARG A 563 -54.40 29.01 -9.65
N LEU A 564 -53.51 29.03 -8.66
CA LEU A 564 -52.27 29.79 -8.72
C LEU A 564 -51.38 29.31 -9.86
N ALA A 565 -51.24 28.00 -10.05
CA ALA A 565 -50.47 27.45 -11.17
C ALA A 565 -51.07 27.83 -12.54
N GLU A 566 -52.40 27.82 -12.68
CA GLU A 566 -53.09 28.30 -13.87
C GLU A 566 -52.85 29.80 -14.11
N TRP A 567 -52.91 30.62 -13.06
CA TRP A 567 -52.64 32.06 -13.16
C TRP A 567 -51.18 32.35 -13.45
N GLU A 568 -50.23 31.61 -12.89
CA GLU A 568 -48.81 31.72 -13.20
C GLU A 568 -48.52 31.32 -14.65
N ALA A 569 -49.18 30.28 -15.17
CA ALA A 569 -49.07 29.89 -16.57
C ALA A 569 -49.58 31.00 -17.50
N LYS A 570 -50.75 31.57 -17.20
CA LYS A 570 -51.29 32.73 -17.94
C LYS A 570 -50.38 33.94 -17.85
N MET A 571 -49.83 34.23 -16.66
CA MET A 571 -48.94 35.38 -16.50
C MET A 571 -47.65 35.18 -17.31
N LYS A 572 -47.12 33.95 -17.35
CA LYS A 572 -45.96 33.62 -18.21
C LYS A 572 -46.28 33.82 -19.68
N GLU A 573 -47.42 33.33 -20.16
CA GLU A 573 -47.87 33.51 -21.54
C GLU A 573 -47.99 35.01 -21.91
N GLU A 574 -48.68 35.80 -21.07
CA GLU A 574 -48.81 37.25 -21.26
C GLU A 574 -47.45 37.98 -21.22
N THR A 575 -46.55 37.58 -20.31
CA THR A 575 -45.20 38.15 -20.29
C THR A 575 -44.40 37.80 -21.54
N GLN A 576 -44.56 36.60 -22.10
CA GLN A 576 -43.91 36.23 -23.37
C GLN A 576 -44.43 37.08 -24.52
N VAL A 577 -45.75 37.25 -24.63
CA VAL A 577 -46.35 38.14 -25.64
C VAL A 577 -45.84 39.56 -25.47
N HIS A 578 -45.75 40.07 -24.23
CA HIS A 578 -45.23 41.42 -23.98
C HIS A 578 -43.75 41.56 -24.34
N VAL A 579 -42.92 40.54 -24.08
CA VAL A 579 -41.51 40.51 -24.47
C VAL A 579 -41.36 40.49 -25.98
N GLU A 580 -42.16 39.69 -26.70
CA GLU A 580 -42.16 39.64 -28.16
C GLU A 580 -42.58 40.99 -28.77
N LEU A 581 -43.63 41.60 -28.23
CA LEU A 581 -44.10 42.92 -28.67
C LEU A 581 -43.05 44.01 -28.38
N THR A 582 -42.42 43.96 -27.21
CA THR A 582 -41.34 44.88 -26.84
C THR A 582 -40.15 44.70 -27.77
N ARG A 583 -39.79 43.45 -28.10
CA ARG A 583 -38.71 43.14 -29.04
C ARG A 583 -39.01 43.69 -30.44
N SER A 584 -40.20 43.46 -30.97
CA SER A 584 -40.61 44.01 -32.26
C SER A 584 -40.59 45.55 -32.26
N ASN A 585 -41.08 46.17 -31.19
CA ASN A 585 -41.00 47.63 -31.02
C ASN A 585 -39.54 48.12 -30.96
N THR A 586 -38.64 47.41 -30.26
CA THR A 586 -37.22 47.77 -30.23
C THR A 586 -36.55 47.60 -31.60
N GLU A 587 -36.90 46.57 -32.37
CA GLU A 587 -36.41 46.38 -33.74
C GLU A 587 -36.86 47.54 -34.64
N VAL A 588 -38.13 47.94 -34.55
CA VAL A 588 -38.65 49.13 -35.26
C VAL A 588 -37.95 50.41 -34.80
N MET A 589 -37.71 50.59 -33.50
CA MET A 589 -36.98 51.76 -32.98
C MET A 589 -35.51 51.77 -33.41
N GLU A 590 -34.85 50.62 -33.48
CA GLU A 590 -33.50 50.48 -34.02
C GLU A 590 -33.47 50.84 -35.51
N ASP A 591 -34.45 50.39 -36.28
CA ASP A 591 -34.54 50.74 -37.70
C ASP A 591 -34.84 52.23 -37.89
N ILE A 592 -35.70 52.83 -37.06
CA ILE A 592 -35.90 54.28 -37.02
C ILE A 592 -34.60 55.00 -36.66
N ALA A 593 -33.83 54.50 -35.69
CA ALA A 593 -32.55 55.08 -35.31
C ALA A 593 -31.51 54.98 -36.44
N LYS A 594 -31.42 53.83 -37.13
CA LYS A 594 -30.56 53.64 -38.31
C LYS A 594 -30.96 54.57 -39.44
N LEU A 595 -32.25 54.62 -39.78
CA LEU A 595 -32.78 55.54 -40.79
C LEU A 595 -32.55 57.00 -40.40
N GLY A 596 -32.67 57.34 -39.12
CA GLY A 596 -32.35 58.66 -38.57
C GLY A 596 -30.86 59.01 -38.71
N GLN A 597 -29.96 58.08 -38.43
CA GLN A 597 -28.52 58.27 -38.65
C GLN A 597 -28.21 58.41 -40.14
N CYS A 598 -28.77 57.56 -41.00
CA CYS A 598 -28.65 57.69 -42.46
C CYS A 598 -29.17 59.03 -42.94
N ARG A 599 -30.30 59.50 -42.41
CA ARG A 599 -30.85 60.83 -42.71
C ARG A 599 -29.89 61.93 -42.27
N VAL A 600 -29.33 61.90 -41.07
CA VAL A 600 -28.37 62.91 -40.62
C VAL A 600 -27.11 62.91 -41.50
N ILE A 601 -26.62 61.74 -41.91
CA ILE A 601 -25.48 61.62 -42.83
C ILE A 601 -25.84 62.20 -44.19
N LEU A 602 -27.00 61.82 -44.75
CA LEU A 602 -27.49 62.33 -46.02
C LEU A 602 -27.77 63.83 -45.97
N ASP A 603 -28.32 64.35 -44.87
CA ASP A 603 -28.57 65.78 -44.62
C ASP A 603 -27.22 66.52 -44.49
N ALA A 604 -26.21 65.95 -43.83
CA ALA A 604 -24.87 66.54 -43.79
C ALA A 604 -24.17 66.50 -45.16
N GLU A 605 -24.37 65.45 -45.95
CA GLU A 605 -23.91 65.37 -47.34
C GLU A 605 -24.68 66.34 -48.25
N LEU A 606 -25.99 66.50 -48.03
CA LEU A 606 -26.86 67.43 -48.73
C LEU A 606 -26.49 68.86 -48.37
N ASP A 607 -26.36 69.23 -47.10
CA ASP A 607 -25.87 70.52 -46.65
C ASP A 607 -24.45 70.78 -47.15
N GLY A 608 -23.60 69.75 -47.20
CA GLY A 608 -22.30 69.80 -47.84
C GLY A 608 -22.37 70.03 -49.35
N ARG A 609 -23.40 69.51 -50.03
CA ARG A 609 -23.67 69.74 -51.47
C ARG A 609 -24.39 71.05 -51.73
N ILE A 610 -25.33 71.47 -50.88
CA ILE A 610 -26.07 72.73 -50.91
C ILE A 610 -25.10 73.88 -50.61
N ALA A 611 -24.16 73.72 -49.67
CA ALA A 611 -23.07 74.66 -49.50
C ALA A 611 -22.17 74.78 -50.75
N ARG A 612 -22.13 73.75 -51.61
CA ARG A 612 -21.43 73.76 -52.91
C ARG A 612 -22.30 74.19 -54.09
N VAL A 613 -23.63 74.18 -53.94
CA VAL A 613 -24.62 74.34 -55.03
C VAL A 613 -25.63 75.47 -54.72
N ALA A 614 -25.47 76.24 -53.64
CA ALA A 614 -26.27 77.44 -53.38
C ALA A 614 -25.79 78.64 -54.23
N LEU A 615 -25.70 78.40 -55.54
CA LEU A 615 -25.93 79.35 -56.62
C LEU A 615 -26.93 78.63 -57.53
N ASP A 616 -28.07 79.29 -57.73
CA ASP A 616 -29.07 79.05 -58.79
C ASP A 616 -30.41 78.39 -58.40
N GLU A 617 -31.39 79.28 -58.24
CA GLU A 617 -32.75 79.31 -58.79
C GLU A 617 -33.64 78.06 -58.87
N GLY A 618 -34.87 78.22 -58.35
CA GLY A 618 -36.07 78.09 -59.19
C GLY A 618 -36.94 76.83 -59.00
N PRO A 619 -38.21 76.97 -58.55
CA PRO A 619 -39.15 75.85 -58.41
C PRO A 619 -39.82 75.52 -59.75
N THR A 620 -39.83 74.24 -60.14
CA THR A 620 -40.50 73.79 -61.37
C THR A 620 -41.90 73.25 -61.12
N SER A 621 -42.76 73.53 -62.10
CA SER A 621 -44.22 73.66 -62.00
C SER A 621 -45.01 72.34 -62.09
N ASP A 622 -44.36 71.18 -62.00
CA ASP A 622 -45.00 69.85 -62.19
C ASP A 622 -45.33 69.13 -60.85
N GLY A 623 -44.99 69.74 -59.71
CA GLY A 623 -45.23 69.15 -58.38
C GLY A 623 -46.67 69.30 -57.84
N LYS A 624 -47.45 70.28 -58.34
CA LYS A 624 -48.74 70.64 -57.72
C LYS A 624 -49.84 69.59 -57.89
N GLU A 625 -49.85 68.83 -58.99
CA GLU A 625 -50.83 67.76 -59.21
C GLU A 625 -50.49 66.50 -58.42
N ILE A 626 -49.21 66.12 -58.37
CA ILE A 626 -48.72 65.00 -57.55
C ILE A 626 -48.89 65.32 -56.05
N GLU A 627 -48.69 66.58 -55.65
CA GLU A 627 -48.97 67.03 -54.28
C GLU A 627 -50.47 67.03 -53.97
N TYR A 628 -51.35 67.32 -54.93
CA TYR A 628 -52.79 67.27 -54.74
C TYR A 628 -53.28 65.82 -54.54
N GLU A 629 -52.83 64.86 -55.36
CA GLU A 629 -53.14 63.43 -55.16
C GLU A 629 -52.60 62.91 -53.82
N ARG A 630 -51.35 63.24 -53.47
CA ARG A 630 -50.78 62.89 -52.15
C ARG A 630 -51.57 63.49 -50.99
N MET A 631 -52.03 64.73 -51.11
CA MET A 631 -52.89 65.35 -50.09
C MET A 631 -54.25 64.67 -50.01
N GLN A 632 -54.84 64.25 -51.13
CA GLN A 632 -56.13 63.58 -51.17
C GLN A 632 -56.08 62.16 -50.58
N ASP A 633 -55.00 61.42 -50.85
CA ASP A 633 -54.73 60.12 -50.21
C ASP A 633 -54.46 60.26 -48.71
N LEU A 634 -53.71 61.29 -48.30
CA LEU A 634 -53.49 61.60 -46.89
C LEU A 634 -54.82 61.91 -46.17
N LEU A 635 -55.70 62.71 -46.80
CA LEU A 635 -57.02 63.04 -46.27
C LEU A 635 -57.93 61.80 -46.15
N ASN A 636 -57.84 60.87 -47.09
CA ASN A 636 -58.57 59.60 -47.05
C ASN A 636 -58.05 58.67 -45.95
N MET A 637 -56.73 58.59 -45.75
CA MET A 637 -56.11 57.85 -44.66
C MET A 637 -56.50 58.44 -43.30
N GLN A 638 -56.38 59.77 -43.15
CA GLN A 638 -56.81 60.46 -41.93
C GLN A 638 -58.31 60.31 -41.66
N ARG A 639 -59.17 60.26 -42.69
CA ARG A 639 -60.61 59.94 -42.49
C ARG A 639 -60.83 58.54 -41.94
N LYS A 640 -60.10 57.54 -42.44
CA LYS A 640 -60.19 56.16 -41.94
C LYS A 640 -59.70 56.08 -40.50
N GLU A 641 -58.60 56.76 -40.19
CA GLU A 641 -58.02 56.80 -38.85
C GLU A 641 -58.92 57.55 -37.85
N ILE A 642 -59.56 58.64 -38.28
CA ILE A 642 -60.59 59.32 -37.50
C ILE A 642 -61.80 58.40 -37.28
N ALA A 643 -62.22 57.61 -38.27
CA ALA A 643 -63.32 56.66 -38.11
C ALA A 643 -62.97 55.51 -37.15
N THR A 644 -61.74 54.99 -37.17
CA THR A 644 -61.28 53.97 -36.21
C THR A 644 -61.18 54.54 -34.80
N LEU A 645 -60.63 55.74 -34.64
CA LEU A 645 -60.56 56.42 -33.34
C LEU A 645 -61.96 56.80 -32.83
N GLN A 646 -62.88 57.19 -33.71
CA GLN A 646 -64.28 57.41 -33.34
C GLN A 646 -64.97 56.12 -32.88
N ALA A 647 -64.71 54.99 -33.52
CA ALA A 647 -65.22 53.68 -33.07
C ALA A 647 -64.62 53.25 -31.72
N GLU A 648 -63.32 53.52 -31.51
CA GLU A 648 -62.63 53.27 -30.23
C GLU A 648 -63.19 54.18 -29.12
N ILE A 649 -63.41 55.45 -29.41
CA ILE A 649 -64.06 56.41 -28.50
C ILE A 649 -65.52 56.02 -28.23
N GLU A 650 -66.27 55.50 -29.20
CA GLU A 650 -67.63 54.97 -28.96
C GLU A 650 -67.61 53.73 -28.05
N LEU A 651 -66.61 52.86 -28.21
CA LEU A 651 -66.32 51.74 -27.31
C LEU A 651 -66.02 52.24 -25.89
N PHE A 652 -65.27 53.34 -25.73
CA PHE A 652 -64.96 53.93 -24.44
C PHE A 652 -66.08 54.82 -23.86
N ARG A 653 -66.99 55.38 -24.67
CA ARG A 653 -68.09 56.27 -24.23
C ARG A 653 -69.35 55.53 -23.76
N ARG A 654 -69.56 54.27 -24.12
CA ARG A 654 -70.68 53.47 -23.58
C ARG A 654 -70.32 53.01 -22.16
N LYS A 655 -70.83 53.74 -21.16
CA LYS A 655 -70.76 53.40 -19.73
C LYS A 655 -71.19 51.94 -19.53
N GLY A 656 -70.26 51.07 -19.09
CA GLY A 656 -70.57 49.70 -18.64
C GLY A 656 -69.95 48.54 -19.43
N GLY A 657 -68.97 48.76 -20.31
CA GLY A 657 -68.24 47.70 -21.00
C GLY A 657 -67.03 47.17 -20.22
N HIS A 658 -67.30 46.40 -19.17
CA HIS A 658 -66.34 45.69 -18.33
C HIS A 658 -66.00 44.33 -18.98
N ILE A 659 -64.73 43.99 -19.20
CA ILE A 659 -64.25 42.65 -19.59
C ILE A 659 -62.80 42.53 -19.06
N TYR A 660 -62.44 41.92 -17.92
CA TYR A 660 -63.00 40.91 -17.00
C TYR A 660 -62.44 41.21 -15.58
N THR A 661 -63.17 41.31 -14.46
CA THR A 661 -63.84 40.28 -13.61
C THR A 661 -63.11 38.93 -13.55
N THR A 662 -62.53 38.53 -12.41
CA THR A 662 -63.27 37.95 -11.28
C THR A 662 -62.53 38.16 -9.96
N VAL A 663 -62.83 39.25 -9.27
CA VAL A 663 -62.83 39.27 -7.81
C VAL A 663 -64.21 39.76 -7.40
N THR A 664 -65.13 38.82 -7.22
CA THR A 664 -66.41 39.08 -6.59
C THR A 664 -66.16 39.53 -5.16
N SER A 665 -66.52 40.79 -4.92
CA SER A 665 -66.90 41.34 -3.65
C SER A 665 -67.90 40.44 -2.91
N MET A 666 -67.64 40.16 -1.64
CA MET A 666 -68.69 40.13 -0.63
C MET A 666 -68.32 41.13 0.47
N GLU A 667 -68.97 42.28 0.36
CA GLU A 667 -69.45 43.20 1.40
C GLU A 667 -68.86 43.13 2.83
N ALA A 668 -68.16 44.21 3.15
CA ALA A 668 -68.42 45.14 4.25
C ALA A 668 -69.16 44.65 5.52
N ARG A 669 -68.48 44.80 6.66
CA ARG A 669 -69.06 45.49 7.81
C ARG A 669 -67.99 46.23 8.61
N ASP A 670 -68.29 47.51 8.84
CA ASP A 670 -67.60 48.49 9.68
C ASP A 670 -67.26 47.96 11.08
N TYR A 671 -66.14 48.38 11.65
CA TYR A 671 -66.10 49.52 12.59
C TYR A 671 -64.71 49.70 13.23
N ALA A 672 -64.27 50.96 13.21
CA ALA A 672 -63.69 51.68 14.33
C ALA A 672 -62.22 51.48 14.78
N LEU A 673 -61.55 52.63 14.75
CA LEU A 673 -60.69 53.20 15.79
C LEU A 673 -59.16 53.03 15.66
N THR A 674 -58.61 54.04 14.99
CA THR A 674 -57.59 54.98 15.53
C THR A 674 -56.31 54.41 16.12
N GLY A 675 -55.19 54.85 15.52
CA GLY A 675 -54.24 55.65 16.30
C GLY A 675 -52.75 55.32 16.15
N LYS A 676 -52.07 56.25 15.47
CA LYS A 676 -50.73 56.77 15.77
C LYS A 676 -49.49 55.92 15.44
N ARG A 677 -48.77 56.45 14.42
CA ARG A 677 -47.38 56.94 14.47
C ARG A 677 -46.40 56.14 15.35
N THR A 678 -45.34 55.62 14.74
CA THR A 678 -43.97 56.21 14.68
C THR A 678 -42.98 55.16 14.17
N ASN A 679 -42.25 55.48 13.10
CA ASN A 679 -40.77 55.63 13.07
C ASN A 679 -39.97 54.52 13.77
N GLY A 680 -39.05 53.89 13.03
CA GLY A 680 -37.92 53.19 13.62
C GLY A 680 -37.18 52.28 12.66
N LEU A 681 -36.09 52.83 12.11
CA LEU A 681 -34.94 52.16 11.49
C LEU A 681 -34.63 50.74 12.01
N GLY A 682 -34.21 49.87 11.09
CA GLY A 682 -33.61 48.56 11.33
C GLY A 682 -33.57 47.75 10.06
#